data_AF-A0A399T048-F1
#
_entry.id   AF-A0A399T048-F1
#
_cell.length_a   1.000
_cell.length_b   1.000
_cell.length_c   1.000
_cell.angle_alpha   90.00
_cell.angle_beta   90.00
_cell.angle_gamma   90.00
#
_symmetry.space_group_name_H-M   'P 1'
#
loop_
_entity.id
_entity.type
_entity.pdbx_description
1 polymer ?
#
loop_
_entity_poly.entity_id
_entity_poly.type
_entity_poly.pdbx_seq_one_letter_code
_entity_poly.pdbx_strand_id
1 'polypeptide(L)'
;MLKSGCLGILLLLVFQLAAQTPERIKVTARKTPLNQVLLDLKESYGFQFAFDNDLLSQYPVSANREFKTAEETLRFLIKNLPLELEKSDDVFLIIPRQSEPQTTNTQISGQVLEAFTSEPLPFSYVSVNRTPVQTDRNGNFNFIASTDSSFTLRISHLGYFVYDTVVSNSLNRRFFLMPRIESIREVKVRGNPIEKSTLIGDKAGYMKINHQIAPILPGHGDNSIFNLLRLMPGILAAGEQSNNLLIWGAYEGQSKIQFDGFTVFGLKNFNDNISVVNPFMVKNIEVMKGGYEARYGDRVGGIIDITAKDGSLQKPGFILNINSNTVNTMVQTPIGKRSSLIAAYRQTYYPLYDPSELSFFTRRPSGSGKGNNPGQNILSSSVDFNVKPDYVFRDANLKFSHRLKNKAQFSLSLYGGGDDFNYNMEGEVARTIITQSEGEKNQQIGSSAQLSYPWNNSNVTNITAAYSYFQQEFSEKNELYNSRTDILRITRHSDSENQVDEARVNAEHTFSFREGHKVIAALGMVRNSVQLNRTTLETNTLNYDRSLSRLVAYVQDELPLGSILKLNAGVRASYITDPGKWYVDPRVSASLNVTKQLKFNAAWGIYHQFLVKTTVVDSLNNFTDFWINADDENIPVLDAMHTVAGLAYNHNGWTASIEGYYKTTNGLTRYYAENKRFDAGFYEGKARTYGMDVFLKKEYKRHMAWVSYSYCQAEEHFPVYWREYYLPAPQQQKHELKLAGILNYKSFYFSSSYVYGSGFERFDIETESGKKLDQPYKRLDASLVYKFKPGKVKAEAGISVLNVLNTDNIKYSNLRLSSTDDLDVVGVYADAVSFTPALFLKLEF
;
A
#
# COMPACT_ATOMS: atom_id res chain seq x y z
N MET A 1 -107.54 -31.23 27.91
CA MET A 1 -106.82 -30.15 28.61
C MET A 1 -105.49 -30.71 29.10
N LEU A 2 -104.40 -30.03 28.73
CA LEU A 2 -103.01 -30.15 29.23
C LEU A 2 -102.20 -31.46 29.04
N LYS A 3 -101.05 -31.25 28.39
CA LYS A 3 -99.75 -31.96 28.50
C LYS A 3 -99.68 -33.41 28.05
N SER A 4 -99.35 -33.60 26.77
CA SER A 4 -98.81 -34.86 26.22
C SER A 4 -97.83 -34.53 25.10
N GLY A 5 -96.53 -34.75 25.32
CA GLY A 5 -95.51 -34.45 24.32
C GLY A 5 -94.10 -34.46 24.88
N CYS A 6 -93.61 -35.61 25.35
CA CYS A 6 -92.19 -35.76 25.74
C CYS A 6 -91.63 -37.19 25.78
N LEU A 7 -92.18 -38.16 25.04
CA LEU A 7 -91.63 -39.54 25.07
C LEU A 7 -91.57 -40.25 23.70
N GLY A 8 -91.60 -39.50 22.59
CA GLY A 8 -91.55 -40.04 21.22
C GLY A 8 -90.30 -39.67 20.40
N ILE A 9 -89.39 -38.84 20.93
CA ILE A 9 -88.25 -38.28 20.16
C ILE A 9 -86.92 -38.99 20.46
N LEU A 10 -86.85 -39.85 21.49
CA LEU A 10 -85.62 -40.59 21.82
C LEU A 10 -85.54 -42.00 21.22
N LEU A 11 -86.62 -42.50 20.59
CA LEU A 11 -86.68 -43.87 20.01
C LEU A 11 -86.65 -43.91 18.47
N LEU A 12 -86.68 -42.76 17.78
CA LEU A 12 -86.61 -42.66 16.32
C LEU A 12 -85.22 -42.28 15.79
N LEU A 13 -84.28 -41.90 16.66
CA LEU A 13 -82.89 -41.58 16.30
C LEU A 13 -81.94 -42.80 16.30
N VAL A 14 -82.42 -43.98 16.70
CA VAL A 14 -81.60 -45.21 16.81
C VAL A 14 -81.77 -46.15 15.60
N PHE A 15 -82.68 -45.87 14.66
CA PHE A 15 -82.93 -46.72 13.48
C PHE A 15 -82.64 -46.08 12.10
N GLN A 16 -82.06 -44.88 12.03
CA GLN A 16 -81.50 -44.33 10.77
C GLN A 16 -79.97 -44.36 10.68
N LEU A 17 -79.27 -44.88 11.70
CA LEU A 17 -77.82 -45.08 11.69
C LEU A 17 -77.37 -46.45 11.13
N ALA A 18 -78.27 -47.19 10.48
CA ALA A 18 -77.97 -48.47 9.85
C ALA A 18 -78.43 -48.51 8.39
N ALA A 19 -77.74 -47.76 7.52
CA ALA A 19 -77.47 -48.10 6.12
C ALA A 19 -76.73 -46.95 5.39
N GLN A 20 -75.51 -46.64 5.80
CA GLN A 20 -74.51 -46.11 4.86
C GLN A 20 -73.22 -46.90 5.08
N THR A 21 -73.09 -48.00 4.34
CA THR A 21 -71.77 -48.57 4.09
C THR A 21 -70.88 -47.46 3.51
N PRO A 22 -69.65 -47.23 4.02
CA PRO A 22 -68.78 -46.21 3.45
C PRO A 22 -68.57 -46.55 1.97
N GLU A 23 -69.05 -45.66 1.11
CA GLU A 23 -68.98 -45.84 -0.33
C GLU A 23 -67.50 -45.92 -0.72
N ARG A 24 -67.07 -47.10 -1.20
CA ARG A 24 -65.68 -47.29 -1.59
C ARG A 24 -65.45 -46.57 -2.91
N ILE A 25 -64.40 -45.75 -2.93
CA ILE A 25 -64.06 -44.93 -4.09
C ILE A 25 -63.31 -45.80 -5.06
N LYS A 26 -63.95 -46.17 -6.17
CA LYS A 26 -63.36 -47.03 -7.19
C LYS A 26 -62.77 -46.17 -8.30
N VAL A 27 -61.45 -46.22 -8.45
CA VAL A 27 -60.77 -45.56 -9.56
C VAL A 27 -60.44 -46.61 -10.62
N THR A 28 -61.00 -46.44 -11.82
CA THR A 28 -60.68 -47.26 -13.01
C THR A 28 -60.23 -46.34 -14.14
N ALA A 29 -58.93 -46.15 -14.29
CA ALA A 29 -58.30 -45.30 -15.30
C ALA A 29 -57.14 -46.05 -15.97
N ARG A 30 -56.99 -45.89 -17.29
CA ARG A 30 -55.91 -46.51 -18.07
C ARG A 30 -55.27 -45.46 -18.98
N LYS A 31 -54.13 -44.93 -18.54
CA LYS A 31 -53.42 -43.80 -19.18
C LYS A 31 -54.32 -42.59 -19.44
N THR A 32 -55.25 -42.34 -18.52
CA THR A 32 -56.20 -41.22 -18.61
C THR A 32 -55.54 -39.97 -18.01
N PRO A 33 -55.67 -38.77 -18.62
CA PRO A 33 -55.20 -37.52 -18.03
C PRO A 33 -55.72 -37.33 -16.60
N LEU A 34 -54.86 -36.90 -15.67
CA LEU A 34 -55.20 -36.79 -14.26
C LEU A 34 -56.36 -35.81 -14.00
N ASN A 35 -56.42 -34.69 -14.73
CA ASN A 35 -57.54 -33.76 -14.63
C ASN A 35 -58.89 -34.44 -14.92
N GLN A 36 -58.95 -35.30 -15.94
CA GLN A 36 -60.16 -36.03 -16.30
C GLN A 36 -60.55 -37.02 -15.20
N VAL A 37 -59.58 -37.78 -14.68
CA VAL A 37 -59.83 -38.71 -13.56
C VAL A 37 -60.36 -37.98 -12.33
N LEU A 38 -59.88 -36.77 -12.04
CA LEU A 38 -60.37 -35.95 -10.94
C LEU A 38 -61.78 -35.40 -11.21
N LEU A 39 -62.09 -34.98 -12.43
CA LEU A 39 -63.45 -34.56 -12.81
C LEU A 39 -64.44 -35.73 -12.69
N ASP A 40 -64.07 -36.92 -13.16
CA ASP A 40 -64.89 -38.13 -13.04
C ASP A 40 -65.17 -38.49 -11.57
N LEU A 41 -64.15 -38.33 -10.70
CA LEU A 41 -64.29 -38.54 -9.27
C LEU A 41 -65.13 -37.46 -8.58
N LYS A 42 -65.08 -36.21 -9.07
CA LYS A 42 -65.96 -35.13 -8.60
C LYS A 42 -67.41 -35.41 -8.94
N GLU A 43 -67.69 -35.84 -10.16
CA GLU A 43 -69.06 -36.19 -10.59
C GLU A 43 -69.59 -37.42 -9.87
N SER A 44 -68.76 -38.46 -9.70
CA SER A 44 -69.20 -39.74 -9.14
C SER A 44 -69.33 -39.74 -7.61
N TYR A 45 -68.52 -38.95 -6.90
CA TYR A 45 -68.41 -39.00 -5.43
C TYR A 45 -68.53 -37.62 -4.75
N GLY A 46 -68.82 -36.55 -5.51
CA GLY A 46 -69.08 -35.21 -4.96
C GLY A 46 -67.86 -34.46 -4.41
N PHE A 47 -66.65 -34.87 -4.77
CA PHE A 47 -65.43 -34.26 -4.22
C PHE A 47 -65.21 -32.82 -4.69
N GLN A 48 -64.73 -31.98 -3.78
CA GLN A 48 -64.33 -30.61 -4.11
C GLN A 48 -62.82 -30.53 -4.31
N PHE A 49 -62.43 -30.09 -5.50
CA PHE A 49 -61.03 -29.94 -5.89
C PHE A 49 -60.76 -28.55 -6.43
N ALA A 50 -59.55 -28.05 -6.16
CA ALA A 50 -58.96 -26.90 -6.82
C ALA A 50 -57.61 -27.33 -7.43
N PHE A 51 -57.46 -27.19 -8.74
CA PHE A 51 -56.25 -27.56 -9.47
C PHE A 51 -56.13 -26.78 -10.78
N ASP A 52 -54.92 -26.70 -11.31
CA ASP A 52 -54.66 -26.17 -12.65
C ASP A 52 -54.97 -27.26 -13.70
N ASN A 53 -56.01 -27.03 -14.52
CA ASN A 53 -56.49 -28.00 -15.50
C ASN A 53 -55.44 -28.30 -16.58
N ASP A 54 -54.71 -27.30 -17.05
CA ASP A 54 -53.74 -27.45 -18.13
C ASP A 54 -52.50 -28.20 -17.64
N LEU A 55 -52.08 -27.94 -16.39
CA LEU A 55 -51.01 -28.69 -15.73
C LEU A 55 -51.37 -30.17 -15.55
N LEU A 56 -52.55 -30.46 -14.99
CA LEU A 56 -52.92 -31.84 -14.64
C LEU A 56 -53.29 -32.69 -15.87
N SER A 57 -53.72 -32.07 -16.98
CA SER A 57 -53.98 -32.78 -18.24
C SER A 57 -52.74 -33.44 -18.87
N GLN A 58 -51.54 -32.98 -18.50
CA GLN A 58 -50.27 -33.49 -19.02
C GLN A 58 -49.82 -34.79 -18.35
N TYR A 59 -50.45 -35.19 -17.24
CA TYR A 59 -50.06 -36.37 -16.46
C TYR A 59 -51.04 -37.53 -16.68
N PRO A 60 -50.72 -38.50 -17.55
CA PRO A 60 -51.54 -39.70 -17.70
C PRO A 60 -51.35 -40.63 -16.50
N VAL A 61 -52.45 -40.96 -15.82
CA VAL A 61 -52.46 -41.87 -14.67
C VAL A 61 -53.20 -43.17 -15.01
N SER A 62 -52.79 -44.26 -14.37
CA SER A 62 -53.45 -45.56 -14.47
C SER A 62 -53.69 -46.12 -13.08
N ALA A 63 -54.94 -46.45 -12.78
CA ALA A 63 -55.35 -47.00 -11.51
C ALA A 63 -56.53 -47.96 -11.72
N ASN A 64 -56.52 -49.10 -11.06
CA ASN A 64 -57.67 -50.01 -10.98
C ASN A 64 -57.73 -50.54 -9.54
N ARG A 65 -58.21 -49.69 -8.63
CA ARG A 65 -58.18 -49.95 -7.18
C ARG A 65 -59.31 -49.21 -6.47
N GLU A 66 -59.72 -49.75 -5.33
CA GLU A 66 -60.65 -49.11 -4.39
C GLU A 66 -59.92 -48.48 -3.21
N PHE A 67 -60.39 -47.31 -2.78
CA PHE A 67 -59.86 -46.56 -1.65
C PHE A 67 -60.94 -46.26 -0.61
N LYS A 68 -60.53 -46.02 0.64
CA LYS A 68 -61.45 -45.73 1.75
C LYS A 68 -61.78 -44.25 1.90
N THR A 69 -60.89 -43.36 1.45
CA THR A 69 -61.05 -41.91 1.59
C THR A 69 -60.59 -41.16 0.35
N ALA A 70 -61.13 -39.95 0.15
CA ALA A 70 -60.73 -39.06 -0.94
C ALA A 70 -59.24 -38.71 -0.87
N GLU A 71 -58.72 -38.44 0.33
CA GLU A 71 -57.32 -38.10 0.53
C GLU A 71 -56.39 -39.27 0.16
N GLU A 72 -56.72 -40.50 0.57
CA GLU A 72 -55.97 -41.70 0.20
C GLU A 72 -55.95 -41.92 -1.32
N THR A 73 -57.09 -41.67 -1.97
CA THR A 73 -57.23 -41.73 -3.43
C THR A 73 -56.31 -40.72 -4.12
N LEU A 74 -56.34 -39.46 -3.70
CA LEU A 74 -55.55 -38.38 -4.29
C LEU A 74 -54.06 -38.59 -4.07
N ARG A 75 -53.65 -38.94 -2.84
CA ARG A 75 -52.24 -39.26 -2.52
C ARG A 75 -51.72 -40.41 -3.37
N PHE A 76 -52.56 -41.40 -3.69
CA PHE A 76 -52.18 -42.47 -4.60
C PHE A 76 -52.01 -41.96 -6.04
N LEU A 77 -52.97 -41.19 -6.55
CA LEU A 77 -52.94 -40.67 -7.92
C LEU A 77 -51.75 -39.74 -8.20
N ILE A 78 -51.32 -38.96 -7.21
CA ILE A 78 -50.20 -38.02 -7.37
C ILE A 78 -48.85 -38.56 -6.85
N LYS A 79 -48.79 -39.78 -6.32
CA LYS A 79 -47.63 -40.32 -5.58
C LYS A 79 -46.28 -40.15 -6.31
N ASN A 80 -46.28 -40.32 -7.63
CA ASN A 80 -45.08 -40.28 -8.47
C ASN A 80 -45.06 -39.05 -9.39
N LEU A 81 -45.91 -38.06 -9.14
CA LEU A 81 -45.99 -36.82 -9.93
C LEU A 81 -45.31 -35.67 -9.16
N PRO A 82 -44.82 -34.63 -9.84
CA PRO A 82 -44.25 -33.43 -9.21
C PRO A 82 -45.35 -32.52 -8.64
N LEU A 83 -46.31 -33.11 -7.93
CA LEU A 83 -47.48 -32.46 -7.35
C LEU A 83 -47.50 -32.70 -5.83
N GLU A 84 -48.18 -31.80 -5.13
CA GLU A 84 -48.45 -31.85 -3.70
C GLU A 84 -49.94 -31.64 -3.45
N LEU A 85 -50.43 -32.24 -2.35
CA LEU A 85 -51.83 -32.18 -1.94
C LEU A 85 -51.92 -31.39 -0.63
N GLU A 86 -52.57 -30.24 -0.69
CA GLU A 86 -52.96 -29.46 0.49
C GLU A 86 -54.47 -29.59 0.71
N LYS A 87 -54.90 -29.62 1.96
CA LYS A 87 -56.33 -29.65 2.32
C LYS A 87 -56.68 -28.34 3.02
N SER A 88 -57.61 -27.58 2.46
CA SER A 88 -58.20 -26.40 3.11
C SER A 88 -59.69 -26.65 3.27
N ASP A 89 -60.14 -26.81 4.51
CA ASP A 89 -61.52 -27.18 4.87
C ASP A 89 -61.98 -28.46 4.13
N ASP A 90 -63.01 -28.38 3.29
CA ASP A 90 -63.55 -29.49 2.51
C ASP A 90 -63.00 -29.58 1.07
N VAL A 91 -62.06 -28.69 0.69
CA VAL A 91 -61.48 -28.64 -0.66
C VAL A 91 -60.05 -29.17 -0.66
N PHE A 92 -59.76 -30.07 -1.60
CA PHE A 92 -58.41 -30.56 -1.88
C PHE A 92 -57.74 -29.72 -2.96
N LEU A 93 -56.63 -29.07 -2.62
CA LEU A 93 -55.81 -28.26 -3.51
C LEU A 93 -54.64 -29.11 -4.03
N ILE A 94 -54.52 -29.23 -5.36
CA ILE A 94 -53.41 -29.94 -6.01
C ILE A 94 -52.54 -28.91 -6.72
N ILE A 95 -51.33 -28.71 -6.17
CA ILE A 95 -50.37 -27.72 -6.66
C ILE A 95 -49.07 -28.39 -7.10
N PRO A 96 -48.32 -27.80 -8.05
CA PRO A 96 -46.98 -28.27 -8.35
C PRO A 96 -46.10 -28.19 -7.11
N ARG A 97 -45.40 -29.30 -6.82
CA ARG A 97 -44.46 -29.39 -5.69
C ARG A 97 -43.38 -28.34 -5.92
N GLN A 98 -43.25 -27.37 -5.02
CA GLN A 98 -42.15 -26.42 -5.08
C GLN A 98 -40.84 -27.20 -4.89
N SER A 99 -40.05 -27.33 -5.96
CA SER A 99 -38.67 -27.75 -5.80
C SER A 99 -37.96 -26.66 -5.00
N GLU A 100 -37.48 -26.98 -3.79
CA GLU A 100 -36.50 -26.11 -3.12
C GLU A 100 -35.44 -25.75 -4.17
N PRO A 101 -35.17 -24.46 -4.42
CA PRO A 101 -34.14 -24.10 -5.38
C PRO A 101 -32.85 -24.74 -4.87
N GLN A 102 -32.35 -25.74 -5.60
CA GLN A 102 -31.01 -26.25 -5.34
C GLN A 102 -30.08 -25.05 -5.46
N THR A 103 -29.52 -24.60 -4.34
CA THR A 103 -28.48 -23.58 -4.31
C THR A 103 -27.25 -24.15 -5.01
N THR A 104 -27.22 -24.08 -6.34
CA THR A 104 -26.01 -24.39 -7.09
C THR A 104 -25.09 -23.20 -6.93
N ASN A 105 -24.13 -23.31 -6.01
CA ASN A 105 -23.07 -22.33 -5.86
C ASN A 105 -22.39 -22.13 -7.21
N THR A 106 -22.44 -20.91 -7.74
CA THR A 106 -21.79 -20.60 -9.01
C THR A 106 -20.45 -19.95 -8.74
N GLN A 107 -19.36 -20.59 -9.19
CA GLN A 107 -18.01 -20.07 -9.01
C GLN A 107 -17.60 -19.17 -10.17
N ILE A 108 -17.25 -17.93 -9.86
CA ILE A 108 -16.73 -16.96 -10.82
C ILE A 108 -15.27 -16.69 -10.45
N SER A 109 -14.38 -17.19 -11.29
CA SER A 109 -12.95 -17.07 -11.11
C SER A 109 -12.28 -16.55 -12.37
N GLY A 110 -11.09 -15.99 -12.22
CA GLY A 110 -10.31 -15.59 -13.38
C GLY A 110 -9.00 -14.91 -13.03
N GLN A 111 -8.24 -14.60 -14.07
CA GLN A 111 -6.97 -13.89 -13.95
C GLN A 111 -7.02 -12.60 -14.76
N VAL A 112 -6.74 -11.48 -14.12
CA VAL A 112 -6.65 -10.16 -14.73
C VAL A 112 -5.22 -9.96 -15.22
N LEU A 113 -5.07 -9.68 -16.51
CA LEU A 113 -3.80 -9.54 -17.22
C LEU A 113 -3.78 -8.23 -18.02
N GLU A 114 -2.58 -7.75 -18.32
CA GLU A 114 -2.35 -6.70 -19.30
C GLU A 114 -2.37 -7.27 -20.73
N ALA A 115 -2.98 -6.53 -21.66
CA ALA A 115 -3.24 -6.99 -23.02
C ALA A 115 -1.98 -7.23 -23.89
N PHE A 116 -0.94 -6.40 -23.78
CA PHE A 116 0.24 -6.41 -24.67
C PHE A 116 1.42 -7.26 -24.18
N THR A 117 1.58 -7.42 -22.87
CA THR A 117 2.68 -8.17 -22.24
C THR A 117 2.20 -9.50 -21.67
N SER A 118 0.89 -9.68 -21.52
CA SER A 118 0.25 -10.78 -20.77
C SER A 118 0.67 -10.83 -19.30
N GLU A 119 1.16 -9.71 -18.77
CA GLU A 119 1.56 -9.57 -17.37
C GLU A 119 0.33 -9.57 -16.46
N PRO A 120 0.33 -10.26 -15.31
CA PRO A 120 -0.76 -10.17 -14.34
C PRO A 120 -1.03 -8.75 -13.85
N LEU A 121 -2.24 -8.42 -13.39
CA LEU A 121 -2.52 -7.12 -12.78
C LEU A 121 -2.90 -7.30 -11.30
N PRO A 122 -1.95 -7.08 -10.37
CA PRO A 122 -2.15 -7.35 -8.96
C PRO A 122 -3.12 -6.38 -8.30
N PHE A 123 -3.84 -6.84 -7.29
CA PHE A 123 -4.67 -5.96 -6.45
C PHE A 123 -5.69 -5.14 -7.25
N SER A 124 -6.14 -5.67 -8.38
CA SER A 124 -7.18 -5.09 -9.24
C SER A 124 -8.52 -5.18 -8.52
N TYR A 125 -9.34 -4.15 -8.66
CA TYR A 125 -10.68 -4.15 -8.13
C TYR A 125 -11.62 -4.87 -9.09
N VAL A 126 -12.24 -5.93 -8.61
CA VAL A 126 -13.26 -6.74 -9.31
C VAL A 126 -14.56 -6.55 -8.56
N SER A 127 -15.66 -6.33 -9.26
CA SER A 127 -16.99 -6.24 -8.68
C SER A 127 -17.88 -7.27 -9.35
N VAL A 128 -18.40 -8.21 -8.57
CA VAL A 128 -19.36 -9.22 -9.00
C VAL A 128 -20.69 -8.91 -8.34
N ASN A 129 -21.73 -8.56 -9.11
CA ASN A 129 -23.03 -8.13 -8.57
C ASN A 129 -22.94 -7.04 -7.49
N ARG A 130 -22.02 -6.09 -7.69
CA ARG A 130 -21.68 -4.98 -6.77
C ARG A 130 -20.97 -5.42 -5.48
N THR A 131 -20.69 -6.70 -5.32
CA THR A 131 -19.85 -7.21 -4.24
C THR A 131 -18.37 -7.06 -4.63
N PRO A 132 -17.58 -6.30 -3.86
CA PRO A 132 -16.18 -6.05 -4.18
C PRO A 132 -15.30 -7.27 -3.87
N VAL A 133 -14.43 -7.61 -4.81
CA VAL A 133 -13.39 -8.62 -4.70
C VAL A 133 -12.09 -8.00 -5.20
N GLN A 134 -10.97 -8.29 -4.54
CA GLN A 134 -9.65 -7.86 -4.98
C GLN A 134 -8.89 -9.05 -5.56
N THR A 135 -8.15 -8.82 -6.66
CA THR A 135 -7.23 -9.84 -7.17
C THR A 135 -6.01 -9.99 -6.25
N ASP A 136 -5.43 -11.18 -6.22
CA ASP A 136 -4.15 -11.43 -5.58
C ASP A 136 -2.98 -10.76 -6.33
N ARG A 137 -1.76 -10.97 -5.83
CA ARG A 137 -0.50 -10.47 -6.44
C ARG A 137 -0.24 -11.01 -7.86
N ASN A 138 -0.90 -12.10 -8.22
CA ASN A 138 -0.81 -12.76 -9.51
C ASN A 138 -2.02 -12.48 -10.40
N GLY A 139 -2.82 -11.47 -10.04
CA GLY A 139 -4.00 -11.05 -10.78
C GLY A 139 -5.18 -12.03 -10.72
N ASN A 140 -5.13 -13.09 -9.91
CA ASN A 140 -6.23 -14.03 -9.79
C ASN A 140 -7.31 -13.51 -8.84
N PHE A 141 -8.58 -13.75 -9.15
CA PHE A 141 -9.69 -13.56 -8.23
C PHE A 141 -10.63 -14.76 -8.26
N ASN A 142 -11.42 -14.87 -7.20
CA ASN A 142 -12.46 -15.87 -7.09
C ASN A 142 -13.64 -15.35 -6.26
N PHE A 143 -14.84 -15.77 -6.63
CA PHE A 143 -16.09 -15.40 -6.01
C PHE A 143 -17.07 -16.57 -6.10
N ILE A 144 -17.68 -16.95 -4.98
CA ILE A 144 -18.68 -18.01 -4.92
C ILE A 144 -20.04 -17.34 -4.69
N ALA A 145 -20.91 -17.39 -5.70
CA ALA A 145 -22.22 -16.76 -5.67
C ALA A 145 -23.33 -17.73 -5.26
N SER A 146 -24.34 -17.21 -4.55
CA SER A 146 -25.36 -18.04 -3.90
C SER A 146 -26.54 -18.43 -4.79
N THR A 147 -26.90 -17.64 -5.83
CA THR A 147 -28.25 -17.78 -6.44
C THR A 147 -28.43 -17.36 -7.90
N ASP A 148 -27.52 -16.60 -8.52
CA ASP A 148 -27.84 -15.96 -9.81
C ASP A 148 -27.38 -16.79 -11.03
N SER A 149 -28.18 -16.78 -12.09
CA SER A 149 -27.82 -17.38 -13.40
C SER A 149 -26.96 -16.44 -14.27
N SER A 150 -26.92 -15.14 -13.93
CA SER A 150 -26.12 -14.12 -14.59
C SER A 150 -25.57 -13.09 -13.60
N PHE A 151 -24.35 -12.64 -13.84
CA PHE A 151 -23.59 -11.77 -12.95
C PHE A 151 -23.04 -10.59 -13.72
N THR A 152 -23.23 -9.40 -13.17
CA THR A 152 -22.50 -8.20 -13.61
C THR A 152 -21.06 -8.28 -13.12
N LEU A 153 -20.11 -8.27 -14.04
CA LEU A 153 -18.68 -8.33 -13.77
C LEU A 153 -18.01 -7.04 -14.23
N ARG A 154 -17.44 -6.31 -13.29
CA ARG A 154 -16.68 -5.10 -13.57
C ARG A 154 -15.27 -5.23 -13.01
N ILE A 155 -14.25 -5.05 -13.85
CA ILE A 155 -12.84 -5.13 -13.47
C ILE A 155 -12.19 -3.78 -13.76
N SER A 156 -11.45 -3.26 -12.77
CA SER A 156 -10.70 -2.02 -12.90
C SER A 156 -9.32 -2.16 -12.26
N HIS A 157 -8.31 -1.64 -12.94
CA HIS A 157 -6.96 -1.51 -12.43
C HIS A 157 -6.47 -0.07 -12.66
N LEU A 158 -5.65 0.41 -11.74
CA LEU A 158 -5.17 1.78 -11.74
C LEU A 158 -4.28 2.05 -12.96
N GLY A 159 -4.65 3.04 -13.79
CA GLY A 159 -3.95 3.30 -15.06
C GLY A 159 -4.47 2.53 -16.28
N TYR A 160 -5.57 1.76 -16.15
CA TYR A 160 -6.14 0.93 -17.23
C TYR A 160 -7.60 1.28 -17.52
N PHE A 161 -8.09 0.88 -18.69
CA PHE A 161 -9.52 0.95 -19.00
C PHE A 161 -10.32 -0.08 -18.17
N VAL A 162 -11.52 0.33 -17.74
CA VAL A 162 -12.46 -0.54 -17.02
C VAL A 162 -13.04 -1.57 -17.99
N TYR A 163 -12.98 -2.83 -17.59
CA TYR A 163 -13.67 -3.93 -18.27
C TYR A 163 -15.03 -4.14 -17.60
N ASP A 164 -16.13 -4.04 -18.35
CA ASP A 164 -17.50 -4.13 -17.82
C ASP A 164 -18.33 -5.07 -18.70
N THR A 165 -18.88 -6.14 -18.12
CA THR A 165 -19.58 -7.19 -18.87
C THR A 165 -20.60 -7.93 -17.98
N VAL A 166 -21.41 -8.79 -18.60
CA VAL A 166 -22.29 -9.75 -17.92
C VAL A 166 -21.79 -11.16 -18.22
N VAL A 167 -21.62 -11.98 -17.18
CA VAL A 167 -21.20 -13.37 -17.29
C VAL A 167 -22.30 -14.29 -16.78
N SER A 168 -22.56 -15.39 -17.47
CA SER A 168 -23.48 -16.44 -17.03
C SER A 168 -22.71 -17.73 -16.73
N ASN A 169 -23.20 -18.50 -15.75
CA ASN A 169 -22.63 -19.76 -15.28
C ASN A 169 -21.22 -19.67 -14.64
N SER A 170 -20.72 -20.81 -14.16
CA SER A 170 -19.38 -20.94 -13.61
C SER A 170 -18.32 -20.60 -14.67
N LEU A 171 -17.45 -19.64 -14.36
CA LEU A 171 -16.47 -19.11 -15.30
C LEU A 171 -15.06 -19.19 -14.69
N ASN A 172 -14.08 -19.62 -15.49
CA ASN A 172 -12.67 -19.47 -15.21
C ASN A 172 -11.95 -19.00 -16.48
N ARG A 173 -11.73 -17.69 -16.60
CA ARG A 173 -11.15 -17.07 -17.82
C ARG A 173 -10.10 -16.01 -17.50
N ARG A 174 -9.34 -15.63 -18.52
CA ARG A 174 -8.40 -14.51 -18.47
C ARG A 174 -9.07 -13.24 -18.97
N PHE A 175 -8.90 -12.15 -18.24
CA PHE A 175 -9.44 -10.83 -18.56
C PHE A 175 -8.28 -9.90 -18.89
N PHE A 176 -8.25 -9.37 -20.11
CA PHE A 176 -7.18 -8.50 -20.58
C PHE A 176 -7.60 -7.04 -20.48
N LEU A 177 -6.87 -6.25 -19.70
CA LEU A 177 -7.06 -4.81 -19.55
C LEU A 177 -6.07 -4.05 -20.44
N MET A 178 -6.55 -3.00 -21.08
CA MET A 178 -5.72 -2.12 -21.91
C MET A 178 -5.20 -0.93 -21.07
N PRO A 179 -3.88 -0.63 -21.10
CA PRO A 179 -3.31 0.55 -20.46
C PRO A 179 -3.90 1.86 -21.01
N ARG A 180 -4.12 2.85 -20.13
CA ARG A 180 -4.71 4.16 -20.49
C ARG A 180 -3.67 5.18 -20.99
N ILE A 181 -2.37 4.94 -20.77
CA ILE A 181 -1.28 5.92 -21.02
C ILE A 181 -0.62 5.78 -22.40
N GLU A 182 -1.05 4.83 -23.23
CA GLU A 182 -0.66 4.83 -24.66
C GLU A 182 -1.38 5.96 -25.42
N SER A 183 -0.66 7.03 -25.72
CA SER A 183 -1.02 7.95 -26.79
C SER A 183 -0.47 7.43 -28.13
N ILE A 184 -1.35 6.93 -29.02
CA ILE A 184 -1.54 7.44 -30.40
C ILE A 184 -2.73 6.72 -31.09
N ARG A 185 -3.51 7.57 -31.77
CA ARG A 185 -4.78 7.42 -32.52
C ARG A 185 -6.00 6.85 -31.79
N GLU A 186 -7.09 7.57 -32.02
CA GLU A 186 -8.41 7.46 -31.42
C GLU A 186 -9.00 6.07 -31.61
N VAL A 187 -9.04 5.27 -30.55
CA VAL A 187 -10.08 4.26 -30.42
C VAL A 187 -11.26 4.98 -29.80
N LYS A 188 -12.33 5.20 -30.59
CA LYS A 188 -13.63 5.67 -30.06
C LYS A 188 -14.23 4.57 -29.20
N VAL A 189 -13.76 4.42 -27.97
CA VAL A 189 -14.44 3.59 -26.98
C VAL A 189 -15.63 4.39 -26.47
N ARG A 190 -16.82 4.09 -27.00
CA ARG A 190 -18.09 4.49 -26.38
C ARG A 190 -18.29 3.60 -25.15
N GLY A 191 -17.96 4.11 -23.98
CA GLY A 191 -18.22 3.46 -22.70
C GLY A 191 -17.73 4.35 -21.57
N ASN A 192 -18.60 4.70 -20.63
CA ASN A 192 -18.27 5.54 -19.48
C ASN A 192 -17.11 4.92 -18.67
N PRO A 193 -15.91 5.52 -18.65
CA PRO A 193 -14.85 5.05 -17.78
C PRO A 193 -15.13 5.52 -16.35
N ILE A 194 -15.05 4.63 -15.36
CA ILE A 194 -14.70 5.09 -14.01
C ILE A 194 -13.21 5.41 -14.06
N GLU A 195 -12.93 6.71 -14.11
CA GLU A 195 -11.62 7.33 -14.22
C GLU A 195 -10.92 7.31 -12.87
N LYS A 196 -9.82 6.56 -12.70
CA LYS A 196 -8.97 6.72 -11.52
C LYS A 196 -7.49 6.58 -11.87
N SER A 197 -6.70 7.62 -11.60
CA SER A 197 -5.22 7.65 -11.58
C SER A 197 -4.62 7.45 -10.19
N THR A 198 -5.46 7.41 -9.15
CA THR A 198 -5.08 7.16 -7.76
C THR A 198 -6.31 6.59 -7.06
N LEU A 199 -6.13 5.57 -6.22
CA LEU A 199 -7.18 5.06 -5.35
C LEU A 199 -6.82 5.49 -3.93
N ILE A 200 -7.48 6.54 -3.44
CA ILE A 200 -7.34 7.03 -2.06
C ILE A 200 -8.69 6.91 -1.37
N GLY A 201 -8.67 6.44 -0.12
CA GLY A 201 -9.87 6.34 0.70
C GLY A 201 -10.77 5.14 0.37
N ASP A 202 -10.21 4.09 -0.23
CA ASP A 202 -10.90 2.80 -0.37
C ASP A 202 -10.91 2.00 0.94
N LYS A 203 -9.90 2.20 1.78
CA LYS A 203 -9.74 1.74 3.17
C LYS A 203 -9.09 2.88 3.98
N ALA A 204 -9.18 2.83 5.31
CA ALA A 204 -8.52 3.82 6.17
C ALA A 204 -6.99 3.70 6.05
N GLY A 205 -6.29 4.84 6.01
CA GLY A 205 -4.84 4.92 5.93
C GLY A 205 -4.23 4.36 4.65
N TYR A 206 -5.02 4.02 3.64
CA TYR A 206 -4.57 3.26 2.47
C TYR A 206 -4.68 4.06 1.17
N MET A 207 -3.65 3.96 0.34
CA MET A 207 -3.66 4.47 -1.03
C MET A 207 -2.94 3.56 -2.01
N LYS A 208 -3.42 3.55 -3.26
CA LYS A 208 -2.75 2.92 -4.41
C LYS A 208 -2.35 3.98 -5.42
N ILE A 209 -1.09 3.96 -5.84
CA ILE A 209 -0.50 5.03 -6.64
C ILE A 209 -0.22 4.57 -8.07
N ASN A 210 -0.61 5.39 -9.05
CA ASN A 210 -0.31 5.11 -10.45
C ASN A 210 1.08 5.61 -10.79
N HIS A 211 2.08 4.75 -10.69
CA HIS A 211 3.46 5.09 -11.07
C HIS A 211 3.60 5.50 -12.56
N GLN A 212 2.65 5.15 -13.43
CA GLN A 212 2.74 5.47 -14.87
C GLN A 212 2.67 6.99 -15.16
N ILE A 213 2.18 7.82 -14.23
CA ILE A 213 2.22 9.29 -14.36
C ILE A 213 3.55 9.88 -13.90
N ALA A 214 4.34 9.15 -13.12
CA ALA A 214 5.58 9.66 -12.52
C ALA A 214 6.55 10.22 -13.58
N PRO A 215 6.79 9.56 -14.74
CA PRO A 215 7.70 10.08 -15.77
C PRO A 215 7.31 11.44 -16.38
N ILE A 216 6.05 11.89 -16.20
CA ILE A 216 5.56 13.15 -16.75
C ILE A 216 5.79 14.33 -15.79
N LEU A 217 5.87 14.06 -14.49
CA LEU A 217 6.08 15.08 -13.46
C LEU A 217 7.47 15.74 -13.57
N PRO A 218 7.73 16.85 -12.86
CA PRO A 218 9.06 17.43 -12.85
C PRO A 218 10.12 16.48 -12.29
N GLY A 219 11.29 16.45 -12.94
CA GLY A 219 12.43 15.59 -12.63
C GLY A 219 13.17 15.10 -13.89
N HIS A 220 13.73 13.90 -13.88
CA HIS A 220 14.75 13.44 -14.84
C HIS A 220 14.24 12.42 -15.89
N GLY A 221 12.93 12.32 -16.11
CA GLY A 221 12.32 11.45 -17.14
C GLY A 221 12.22 9.96 -16.77
N ASP A 222 13.16 9.44 -15.97
CA ASP A 222 13.04 8.22 -15.18
C ASP A 222 12.69 8.57 -13.72
N ASN A 223 11.70 9.46 -13.57
CA ASN A 223 11.34 10.04 -12.27
C ASN A 223 11.23 8.99 -11.17
N SER A 224 11.86 9.33 -10.05
CA SER A 224 11.77 8.57 -8.84
C SER A 224 10.32 8.39 -8.40
N ILE A 225 9.96 7.15 -8.09
CA ILE A 225 8.69 6.81 -7.45
C ILE A 225 8.48 7.63 -6.17
N PHE A 226 9.58 7.97 -5.50
CA PHE A 226 9.59 8.70 -4.25
C PHE A 226 9.21 10.17 -4.47
N ASN A 227 9.50 10.76 -5.65
CA ASN A 227 9.03 12.10 -5.99
C ASN A 227 7.50 12.13 -6.10
N LEU A 228 6.90 11.10 -6.69
CA LEU A 228 5.44 10.98 -6.74
C LEU A 228 4.85 10.74 -5.34
N LEU A 229 5.47 9.86 -4.53
CA LEU A 229 5.05 9.60 -3.14
C LEU A 229 5.08 10.87 -2.28
N ARG A 230 6.15 11.67 -2.38
CA ARG A 230 6.28 12.94 -1.64
C ARG A 230 5.15 13.91 -1.93
N LEU A 231 4.55 13.88 -3.13
CA LEU A 231 3.40 14.71 -3.50
C LEU A 231 2.06 14.20 -2.96
N MET A 232 2.03 13.02 -2.33
CA MET A 232 0.83 12.46 -1.71
C MET A 232 0.63 13.01 -0.29
N PRO A 233 -0.62 13.02 0.22
CA PRO A 233 -0.92 13.47 1.58
C PRO A 233 -0.29 12.54 2.63
N GLY A 234 0.17 13.11 3.74
CA GLY A 234 0.72 12.39 4.89
C GLY A 234 2.16 11.88 4.73
N ILE A 235 2.80 12.06 3.57
CA ILE A 235 4.20 11.67 3.30
C ILE A 235 5.07 12.92 3.24
N LEU A 236 5.99 13.15 4.18
CA LEU A 236 6.80 14.38 4.23
C LEU A 236 7.56 14.64 2.92
N ALA A 237 7.50 15.88 2.41
CA ALA A 237 8.28 16.34 1.26
C ALA A 237 9.25 17.48 1.59
N ALA A 238 8.87 18.36 2.51
CA ALA A 238 9.71 19.44 3.03
C ALA A 238 11.00 18.91 3.66
N GLY A 239 12.09 19.68 3.58
CA GLY A 239 13.40 19.29 4.09
C GLY A 239 14.16 18.30 3.21
N GLU A 240 13.60 17.92 2.05
CA GLU A 240 14.21 17.03 1.05
C GLU A 240 14.76 15.74 1.67
N GLN A 241 13.87 15.02 2.35
CA GLN A 241 14.13 13.67 2.85
C GLN A 241 13.37 12.60 2.04
N SER A 242 14.06 11.89 1.15
CA SER A 242 13.46 10.83 0.32
C SER A 242 13.88 9.44 0.76
N ASN A 243 14.98 9.31 1.51
CA ASN A 243 15.59 8.01 1.81
C ASN A 243 14.71 7.17 2.74
N ASN A 244 13.96 7.81 3.63
CA ASN A 244 13.26 7.14 4.72
C ASN A 244 11.73 7.27 4.71
N LEU A 245 11.19 8.09 3.79
CA LEU A 245 9.76 8.38 3.62
C LEU A 245 9.00 8.47 4.96
N LEU A 246 9.10 9.64 5.59
CA LEU A 246 8.43 9.89 6.87
C LEU A 246 6.92 10.02 6.64
N ILE A 247 6.16 9.08 7.20
CA ILE A 247 4.69 9.02 7.05
C ILE A 247 4.06 9.36 8.39
N TRP A 248 3.15 10.35 8.41
CA TRP A 248 2.45 10.79 9.62
C TRP A 248 3.41 11.02 10.81
N GLY A 249 4.50 11.75 10.56
CA GLY A 249 5.49 12.13 11.57
C GLY A 249 6.25 10.97 12.23
N ALA A 250 6.16 9.75 11.67
CA ALA A 250 6.93 8.60 12.15
C ALA A 250 8.44 8.87 12.02
N TYR A 251 9.23 8.33 12.97
CA TYR A 251 10.69 8.43 12.91
C TYR A 251 11.25 7.59 11.76
N GLU A 252 12.51 7.89 11.42
CA GLU A 252 13.29 7.06 10.52
C GLU A 252 13.28 5.58 10.95
N GLY A 253 13.14 4.68 9.97
CA GLY A 253 13.06 3.24 10.20
C GLY A 253 11.76 2.72 10.82
N GLN A 254 10.82 3.60 11.24
CA GLN A 254 9.48 3.18 11.67
C GLN A 254 8.56 2.85 10.50
N SER A 255 8.80 3.46 9.33
CA SER A 255 8.17 3.05 8.07
C SER A 255 8.97 1.94 7.37
N LYS A 256 8.29 1.07 6.63
CA LYS A 256 8.93 0.02 5.80
C LYS A 256 8.68 0.23 4.33
N ILE A 257 9.75 0.10 3.54
CA ILE A 257 9.66 -0.08 2.11
C ILE A 257 9.91 -1.56 1.81
N GLN A 258 8.97 -2.18 1.13
CA GLN A 258 9.06 -3.57 0.69
C GLN A 258 9.06 -3.58 -0.84
N PHE A 259 10.08 -4.19 -1.44
CA PHE A 259 10.15 -4.35 -2.89
C PHE A 259 10.11 -5.84 -3.24
N ASP A 260 9.07 -6.20 -3.98
CA ASP A 260 8.77 -7.56 -4.41
C ASP A 260 8.90 -8.62 -3.30
N GLY A 261 8.58 -8.27 -2.04
CA GLY A 261 8.58 -9.19 -0.90
C GLY A 261 9.76 -9.05 0.06
N PHE A 262 10.89 -8.47 -0.35
CA PHE A 262 12.04 -8.21 0.54
C PHE A 262 12.06 -6.77 1.04
N THR A 263 12.68 -6.54 2.20
CA THR A 263 12.80 -5.21 2.82
C THR A 263 13.89 -4.40 2.13
N VAL A 264 13.63 -3.12 1.92
CA VAL A 264 14.62 -2.15 1.47
C VAL A 264 14.86 -1.19 2.63
N PHE A 265 16.07 -1.20 3.20
CA PHE A 265 16.38 -0.45 4.42
C PHE A 265 16.61 1.04 4.16
N GLY A 266 17.13 1.37 2.98
CA GLY A 266 17.40 2.73 2.55
C GLY A 266 18.69 2.77 1.74
N LEU A 267 18.81 3.76 0.85
CA LEU A 267 20.07 4.16 0.21
C LEU A 267 20.06 5.68 0.30
N LYS A 268 21.17 6.31 0.71
CA LYS A 268 21.23 7.75 0.84
C LYS A 268 21.42 8.35 -0.54
N ASN A 269 20.59 9.31 -0.93
CA ASN A 269 20.82 10.05 -2.16
C ASN A 269 21.18 11.51 -1.87
N PHE A 270 22.11 12.07 -2.66
CA PHE A 270 22.52 13.45 -2.44
C PHE A 270 21.42 14.48 -2.76
N ASN A 271 20.52 14.22 -3.69
CA ASN A 271 19.51 15.21 -4.09
C ASN A 271 18.10 14.65 -4.13
N ASP A 272 17.86 13.54 -3.45
CA ASP A 272 16.48 13.14 -3.16
C ASP A 272 15.62 12.77 -4.38
N ASN A 273 16.25 12.73 -5.56
CA ASN A 273 15.63 12.55 -6.87
C ASN A 273 15.94 11.19 -7.49
N ILE A 274 16.81 10.38 -6.86
CA ILE A 274 17.13 9.01 -7.28
C ILE A 274 16.55 8.04 -6.26
N SER A 275 15.56 7.27 -6.67
CA SER A 275 14.90 6.26 -5.82
C SER A 275 15.83 5.10 -5.48
N VAL A 276 15.62 4.44 -4.34
CA VAL A 276 16.25 3.13 -4.05
C VAL A 276 15.70 2.01 -4.95
N VAL A 277 14.44 2.13 -5.40
CA VAL A 277 13.80 1.17 -6.32
C VAL A 277 13.78 1.72 -7.75
N ASN A 278 14.30 0.95 -8.71
CA ASN A 278 14.30 1.34 -10.12
C ASN A 278 12.85 1.44 -10.66
N PRO A 279 12.40 2.61 -11.16
CA PRO A 279 11.01 2.82 -11.58
C PRO A 279 10.59 1.94 -12.77
N PHE A 280 11.53 1.44 -13.58
CA PHE A 280 11.20 0.55 -14.69
C PHE A 280 10.80 -0.85 -14.25
N MET A 281 11.21 -1.26 -13.04
CA MET A 281 10.84 -2.55 -12.46
C MET A 281 9.50 -2.51 -11.74
N VAL A 282 8.93 -1.35 -11.47
CA VAL A 282 7.72 -1.24 -10.64
C VAL A 282 6.46 -1.42 -11.44
N LYS A 283 5.54 -2.18 -10.85
CA LYS A 283 4.25 -2.51 -11.42
C LYS A 283 3.11 -1.91 -10.60
N ASN A 284 3.22 -2.02 -9.29
CA ASN A 284 2.22 -1.54 -8.36
C ASN A 284 2.88 -0.95 -7.11
N ILE A 285 2.24 0.08 -6.54
CA ILE A 285 2.65 0.70 -5.28
C ILE A 285 1.40 0.86 -4.41
N GLU A 286 1.42 0.21 -3.25
CA GLU A 286 0.43 0.36 -2.19
C GLU A 286 1.10 1.03 -1.00
N VAL A 287 0.47 2.09 -0.48
CA VAL A 287 0.94 2.79 0.72
C VAL A 287 -0.11 2.65 1.80
N MET A 288 0.33 2.19 2.96
CA MET A 288 -0.43 1.99 4.17
C MET A 288 0.16 2.89 5.25
N LYS A 289 -0.44 4.05 5.49
CA LYS A 289 0.05 5.05 6.45
C LYS A 289 -0.15 4.63 7.91
N GLY A 290 -1.17 3.82 8.16
CA GLY A 290 -1.51 3.20 9.44
C GLY A 290 -2.80 2.39 9.33
N GLY A 291 -3.26 1.77 10.41
CA GLY A 291 -4.53 1.03 10.41
C GLY A 291 -4.54 -0.20 9.48
N TYR A 292 -3.37 -0.72 9.11
CA TYR A 292 -3.24 -1.85 8.17
C TYR A 292 -3.51 -3.22 8.82
N GLU A 293 -3.95 -4.16 7.99
CA GLU A 293 -4.41 -5.52 8.35
C GLU A 293 -3.30 -6.38 9.00
N ALA A 294 -3.69 -7.44 9.71
CA ALA A 294 -2.78 -8.33 10.47
C ALA A 294 -1.73 -9.05 9.61
N ARG A 295 -1.95 -9.10 8.30
CA ARG A 295 -1.04 -9.66 7.29
C ARG A 295 0.30 -8.92 7.24
N TYR A 296 0.28 -7.63 7.54
CA TYR A 296 1.47 -6.78 7.60
C TYR A 296 1.97 -6.63 9.05
N GLY A 297 3.26 -6.44 9.26
CA GLY A 297 3.83 -6.31 10.61
C GLY A 297 5.30 -5.91 10.61
N ASP A 298 5.92 -5.96 11.80
CA ASP A 298 7.30 -5.51 12.07
C ASP A 298 7.51 -3.99 11.88
N ARG A 299 6.45 -3.18 11.91
CA ARG A 299 6.54 -1.70 11.82
C ARG A 299 5.49 -1.01 12.66
N VAL A 300 5.83 0.16 13.20
CA VAL A 300 4.89 1.06 13.92
C VAL A 300 4.54 2.32 13.12
N GLY A 301 5.30 2.64 12.08
CA GLY A 301 5.05 3.73 11.13
C GLY A 301 4.05 3.33 10.03
N GLY A 302 4.43 3.57 8.77
CA GLY A 302 3.68 3.12 7.59
C GLY A 302 4.40 2.01 6.81
N ILE A 303 3.74 1.48 5.78
CA ILE A 303 4.28 0.44 4.90
C ILE A 303 4.04 0.85 3.45
N ILE A 304 5.09 0.76 2.64
CA ILE A 304 5.05 0.96 1.19
C ILE A 304 5.40 -0.38 0.56
N ASP A 305 4.40 -1.04 0.00
CA ASP A 305 4.55 -2.33 -0.67
C ASP A 305 4.59 -2.11 -2.19
N ILE A 306 5.72 -2.48 -2.79
CA ILE A 306 6.03 -2.26 -4.20
C ILE A 306 6.12 -3.62 -4.89
N THR A 307 5.22 -3.89 -5.82
CA THR A 307 5.27 -5.11 -6.64
C THR A 307 6.11 -4.88 -7.88
N ALA A 308 7.03 -5.79 -8.18
CA ALA A 308 7.84 -5.72 -9.40
C ALA A 308 7.12 -6.31 -10.62
N LYS A 309 7.48 -5.85 -11.82
CA LYS A 309 6.97 -6.37 -13.08
C LYS A 309 7.39 -7.81 -13.31
N ASP A 310 6.53 -8.64 -13.90
CA ASP A 310 6.85 -10.05 -14.16
C ASP A 310 7.62 -10.26 -15.46
N GLY A 311 7.73 -9.22 -16.30
CA GLY A 311 8.30 -9.28 -17.65
C GLY A 311 7.28 -9.70 -18.71
N SER A 312 7.65 -9.55 -19.98
CA SER A 312 6.78 -9.85 -21.12
C SER A 312 6.86 -11.31 -21.54
N LEU A 313 5.70 -11.96 -21.66
CA LEU A 313 5.57 -13.32 -22.23
C LEU A 313 5.32 -13.30 -23.74
N GLN A 314 5.12 -12.12 -24.34
CA GLN A 314 4.73 -11.99 -25.74
C GLN A 314 5.92 -11.68 -26.65
N LYS A 315 6.65 -10.60 -26.32
CA LYS A 315 7.77 -10.10 -27.13
C LYS A 315 8.89 -9.52 -26.26
N PRO A 316 10.14 -9.53 -26.74
CA PRO A 316 11.21 -8.75 -26.12
C PRO A 316 10.86 -7.27 -26.09
N GLY A 317 11.42 -6.55 -25.13
CA GLY A 317 11.31 -5.10 -25.04
C GLY A 317 12.56 -4.50 -24.40
N PHE A 318 12.91 -3.30 -24.82
CA PHE A 318 14.08 -2.57 -24.32
C PHE A 318 13.70 -1.12 -24.05
N ILE A 319 14.10 -0.60 -22.89
CA ILE A 319 13.96 0.81 -22.52
C ILE A 319 15.34 1.35 -22.17
N LEU A 320 15.68 2.50 -22.74
CA LEU A 320 16.86 3.30 -22.41
C LEU A 320 16.40 4.70 -22.02
N ASN A 321 16.84 5.19 -20.88
CA ASN A 321 16.69 6.58 -20.45
C ASN A 321 18.07 7.15 -20.12
N ILE A 322 18.37 8.29 -20.72
CA ILE A 322 19.58 9.07 -20.50
C ILE A 322 19.11 10.44 -20.04
N ASN A 323 19.56 10.88 -18.87
CA ASN A 323 19.26 12.21 -18.35
C ASN A 323 20.55 12.94 -17.95
N SER A 324 20.45 14.12 -17.34
CA SER A 324 21.64 14.90 -16.93
C SER A 324 22.52 14.21 -15.86
N ASN A 325 22.00 13.22 -15.13
CA ASN A 325 22.66 12.61 -13.97
C ASN A 325 22.85 11.09 -14.08
N THR A 326 21.94 10.36 -14.74
CA THR A 326 21.93 8.88 -14.77
C THR A 326 21.60 8.26 -16.13
N VAL A 327 22.22 7.12 -16.44
CA VAL A 327 21.71 6.14 -17.40
C VAL A 327 20.78 5.20 -16.65
N ASN A 328 19.60 4.91 -17.21
CA ASN A 328 18.74 3.85 -16.72
C ASN A 328 18.28 2.99 -17.90
N THR A 329 18.39 1.67 -17.76
CA THR A 329 18.06 0.69 -18.79
C THR A 329 17.16 -0.40 -18.23
N MET A 330 16.28 -0.94 -19.08
CA MET A 330 15.49 -2.12 -18.77
C MET A 330 15.40 -3.02 -20.00
N VAL A 331 15.63 -4.31 -19.82
CA VAL A 331 15.45 -5.34 -20.84
C VAL A 331 14.45 -6.35 -20.32
N GLN A 332 13.49 -6.74 -21.14
CA GLN A 332 12.59 -7.86 -20.84
C GLN A 332 12.50 -8.80 -22.04
N THR A 333 12.37 -10.09 -21.78
CA THR A 333 12.25 -11.10 -22.84
C THR A 333 11.46 -12.33 -22.39
N PRO A 334 10.62 -12.91 -23.26
CA PRO A 334 10.09 -14.24 -23.03
C PRO A 334 11.20 -15.29 -23.21
N ILE A 335 11.51 -16.05 -22.16
CA ILE A 335 12.40 -17.23 -22.26
C ILE A 335 11.65 -18.42 -22.89
N GLY A 336 10.32 -18.45 -22.72
CA GLY A 336 9.45 -19.42 -23.37
C GLY A 336 7.99 -19.02 -23.22
N LYS A 337 7.05 -19.88 -23.63
CA LYS A 337 5.60 -19.58 -23.60
C LYS A 337 5.02 -19.31 -22.20
N ARG A 338 5.78 -19.61 -21.15
CA ARG A 338 5.38 -19.52 -19.74
C ARG A 338 6.45 -18.96 -18.83
N SER A 339 7.56 -18.48 -19.40
CA SER A 339 8.69 -17.95 -18.65
C SER A 339 9.07 -16.59 -19.21
N SER A 340 9.25 -15.61 -18.34
CA SER A 340 9.73 -14.28 -18.68
C SER A 340 10.90 -13.91 -17.78
N LEU A 341 11.80 -13.10 -18.35
CA LEU A 341 12.90 -12.48 -17.65
C LEU A 341 12.82 -10.97 -17.86
N ILE A 342 13.05 -10.21 -16.79
CA ILE A 342 13.20 -8.77 -16.85
C ILE A 342 14.41 -8.37 -15.99
N ALA A 343 15.23 -7.48 -16.52
CA ALA A 343 16.39 -6.93 -15.86
C ALA A 343 16.40 -5.41 -16.02
N ALA A 344 16.86 -4.68 -15.01
CA ALA A 344 17.08 -3.24 -15.10
C ALA A 344 18.40 -2.86 -14.44
N TYR A 345 19.05 -1.83 -14.99
CA TYR A 345 20.31 -1.30 -14.48
C TYR A 345 20.31 0.22 -14.57
N ARG A 346 20.70 0.89 -13.49
CA ARG A 346 20.80 2.35 -13.41
C ARG A 346 22.11 2.77 -12.77
N GLN A 347 22.74 3.81 -13.31
CA GLN A 347 24.02 4.34 -12.82
C GLN A 347 24.15 5.85 -13.07
N THR A 348 24.82 6.57 -12.16
CA THR A 348 25.20 7.99 -12.33
C THR A 348 26.42 8.18 -13.26
N TYR A 349 26.44 9.26 -14.05
CA TYR A 349 27.51 9.56 -15.02
C TYR A 349 28.77 10.19 -14.45
N TYR A 350 28.78 10.70 -13.20
CA TYR A 350 29.95 11.37 -12.63
C TYR A 350 31.30 10.62 -12.79
N PRO A 351 31.36 9.27 -12.94
CA PRO A 351 32.59 8.55 -13.32
C PRO A 351 33.02 8.61 -14.80
N LEU A 352 32.20 9.16 -15.70
CA LEU A 352 32.40 9.13 -17.17
C LEU A 352 32.91 10.46 -17.75
N TYR A 353 32.66 11.60 -17.08
CA TYR A 353 33.20 12.93 -17.40
C TYR A 353 33.07 13.87 -16.18
N ASP A 354 33.92 14.89 -16.06
CA ASP A 354 33.82 15.90 -14.99
C ASP A 354 32.79 16.99 -15.37
N PRO A 355 31.68 17.16 -14.62
CA PRO A 355 30.70 18.23 -14.87
C PRO A 355 31.27 19.64 -14.69
N SER A 356 32.40 19.80 -13.99
CA SER A 356 33.10 21.08 -13.82
C SER A 356 33.64 21.61 -15.16
N GLU A 357 33.98 20.70 -16.09
CA GLU A 357 34.48 21.02 -17.43
C GLU A 357 33.37 21.45 -18.42
N LEU A 358 32.09 21.32 -18.06
CA LEU A 358 30.93 21.59 -18.93
C LEU A 358 30.06 22.77 -18.46
N SER A 359 30.54 23.62 -17.56
CA SER A 359 29.75 24.76 -17.07
C SER A 359 29.59 25.89 -18.11
N PHE A 360 28.40 25.97 -18.73
CA PHE A 360 28.00 27.08 -19.62
C PHE A 360 27.55 28.34 -18.88
N PHE A 361 27.46 28.27 -17.55
CA PHE A 361 27.14 29.41 -16.68
C PHE A 361 28.30 29.57 -15.71
N THR A 362 28.97 30.73 -15.79
CA THR A 362 29.96 31.15 -14.80
C THR A 362 29.28 31.22 -13.44
N ARG A 363 29.42 30.17 -12.64
CA ARG A 363 29.05 30.21 -11.24
C ARG A 363 30.05 31.16 -10.60
N ARG A 364 29.59 32.34 -10.17
CA ARG A 364 30.40 33.20 -9.30
C ARG A 364 30.86 32.30 -8.15
N PRO A 365 32.18 32.24 -7.86
CA PRO A 365 32.62 31.56 -6.65
C PRO A 365 31.82 32.16 -5.50
N SER A 366 31.19 31.31 -4.71
CA SER A 366 30.58 31.71 -3.45
C SER A 366 31.61 32.58 -2.74
N GLY A 367 31.29 33.87 -2.61
CA GLY A 367 32.22 34.82 -2.07
C GLY A 367 32.65 34.34 -0.69
N SER A 368 33.95 34.28 -0.47
CA SER A 368 34.49 34.50 0.86
C SER A 368 33.84 35.80 1.35
N GLY A 369 32.91 35.66 2.30
CA GLY A 369 32.24 36.79 2.93
C GLY A 369 33.25 37.60 3.71
N LYS A 370 34.04 38.45 3.03
CA LYS A 370 34.75 39.56 3.67
C LYS A 370 33.72 40.62 4.06
N GLY A 371 32.95 40.32 5.11
CA GLY A 371 32.15 41.29 5.85
C GLY A 371 33.06 42.17 6.69
N ASN A 372 33.90 43.00 6.06
CA ASN A 372 34.61 44.08 6.76
C ASN A 372 33.64 45.27 6.94
N ASN A 373 32.73 45.16 7.91
CA ASN A 373 32.06 46.32 8.49
C ASN A 373 32.76 46.66 9.82
N PRO A 374 33.63 47.69 9.86
CA PRO A 374 34.28 48.10 11.10
C PRO A 374 33.24 48.80 11.99
N GLY A 375 32.63 48.06 12.93
CA GLY A 375 31.72 48.66 13.91
C GLY A 375 30.69 47.74 14.58
N GLN A 376 30.54 46.48 14.19
CA GLN A 376 29.66 45.52 14.89
C GLN A 376 30.47 44.58 15.79
N ASN A 377 30.00 44.39 17.04
CA ASN A 377 30.56 43.47 18.02
C ASN A 377 30.78 42.07 17.41
N ILE A 378 31.97 41.53 17.63
CA ILE A 378 32.57 40.36 16.96
C ILE A 378 32.06 39.01 17.53
N LEU A 379 31.07 39.00 18.42
CA LEU A 379 30.70 37.82 19.21
C LEU A 379 29.73 36.81 18.56
N SER A 380 29.28 37.02 17.31
CA SER A 380 28.24 36.13 16.73
C SER A 380 28.41 35.94 15.22
N SER A 381 29.32 35.07 14.81
CA SER A 381 29.52 34.72 13.39
C SER A 381 28.94 33.34 13.12
N SER A 382 27.71 33.24 12.60
CA SER A 382 27.25 32.02 11.91
C SER A 382 27.82 32.02 10.51
N VAL A 383 28.55 30.96 10.13
CA VAL A 383 29.11 30.81 8.79
C VAL A 383 28.21 29.89 7.98
N ASP A 384 27.77 30.41 6.84
CA ASP A 384 26.90 29.71 5.91
C ASP A 384 27.76 28.98 4.88
N PHE A 385 27.55 27.68 4.75
CA PHE A 385 28.32 26.81 3.85
C PHE A 385 27.43 26.24 2.75
N ASN A 386 27.80 26.48 1.50
CA ASN A 386 27.19 25.80 0.36
C ASN A 386 28.15 24.75 -0.17
N VAL A 387 27.79 23.48 0.00
CA VAL A 387 28.63 22.34 -0.40
C VAL A 387 27.95 21.52 -1.48
N LYS A 388 28.70 21.26 -2.55
CA LYS A 388 28.34 20.28 -3.57
C LYS A 388 29.20 19.02 -3.34
N PRO A 389 28.61 17.93 -2.86
CA PRO A 389 29.25 16.66 -2.62
C PRO A 389 29.39 15.83 -3.88
N ASP A 390 30.30 14.88 -3.79
CA ASP A 390 30.52 13.83 -4.75
C ASP A 390 29.59 12.67 -4.44
N TYR A 391 28.88 12.18 -5.46
CA TYR A 391 27.87 11.14 -5.30
C TYR A 391 27.92 10.14 -6.46
N VAL A 392 28.12 8.86 -6.13
CA VAL A 392 28.08 7.77 -7.09
C VAL A 392 26.98 6.80 -6.68
N PHE A 393 26.06 6.50 -7.59
CA PHE A 393 24.98 5.54 -7.36
C PHE A 393 24.87 4.52 -8.47
N ARG A 394 24.56 3.29 -8.07
CA ARG A 394 24.26 2.19 -9.00
C ARG A 394 23.23 1.23 -8.41
N ASP A 395 22.34 0.74 -9.26
CA ASP A 395 21.44 -0.36 -8.95
C ASP A 395 21.30 -1.35 -10.10
N ALA A 396 21.01 -2.60 -9.75
CA ALA A 396 20.70 -3.67 -10.66
C ALA A 396 19.53 -4.49 -10.11
N ASN A 397 18.63 -4.88 -10.99
CA ASN A 397 17.44 -5.66 -10.68
C ASN A 397 17.33 -6.81 -11.68
N LEU A 398 16.94 -7.98 -11.21
CA LEU A 398 16.63 -9.13 -12.07
C LEU A 398 15.41 -9.85 -11.52
N LYS A 399 14.43 -10.14 -12.37
CA LYS A 399 13.27 -10.97 -12.00
C LYS A 399 13.00 -12.01 -13.07
N PHE A 400 12.90 -13.26 -12.63
CA PHE A 400 12.46 -14.40 -13.41
C PHE A 400 11.06 -14.81 -12.96
N SER A 401 10.14 -14.97 -13.91
CA SER A 401 8.75 -15.38 -13.63
C SER A 401 8.39 -16.59 -14.46
N HIS A 402 7.81 -17.62 -13.84
CA HIS A 402 7.40 -18.86 -14.48
C HIS A 402 5.97 -19.27 -14.12
N ARG A 403 5.19 -19.66 -15.13
CA ARG A 403 3.83 -20.20 -14.96
C ARG A 403 3.84 -21.72 -15.17
N LEU A 404 3.54 -22.47 -14.12
CA LEU A 404 3.49 -23.93 -14.15
C LEU A 404 2.24 -24.42 -14.91
N LYS A 405 2.24 -25.70 -15.33
CA LYS A 405 1.10 -26.36 -16.01
C LYS A 405 -0.19 -26.31 -15.20
N ASN A 406 -0.09 -26.42 -13.89
CA ASN A 406 -1.19 -26.42 -12.91
C ASN A 406 -1.67 -25.01 -12.52
N LYS A 407 -1.35 -23.97 -13.30
CA LYS A 407 -1.65 -22.55 -13.02
C LYS A 407 -0.88 -21.94 -11.84
N ALA A 408 -0.05 -22.71 -11.13
CA ALA A 408 0.84 -22.16 -10.11
C ALA A 408 1.84 -21.19 -10.73
N GLN A 409 2.23 -20.17 -9.97
CA GLN A 409 3.14 -19.12 -10.43
C GLN A 409 4.33 -19.08 -9.50
N PHE A 410 5.52 -19.11 -10.08
CA PHE A 410 6.79 -19.02 -9.39
C PHE A 410 7.51 -17.75 -9.86
N SER A 411 8.10 -17.01 -8.94
CA SER A 411 8.99 -15.90 -9.28
C SER A 411 10.20 -15.86 -8.38
N LEU A 412 11.34 -15.48 -8.96
CA LEU A 412 12.59 -15.20 -8.26
C LEU A 412 13.00 -13.76 -8.61
N SER A 413 13.22 -12.96 -7.58
CA SER A 413 13.57 -11.54 -7.70
C SER A 413 14.87 -11.27 -6.97
N LEU A 414 15.78 -10.54 -7.61
CA LEU A 414 17.08 -10.15 -7.09
C LEU A 414 17.27 -8.65 -7.27
N TYR A 415 17.90 -8.03 -6.28
CA TYR A 415 18.23 -6.61 -6.23
C TYR A 415 19.60 -6.43 -5.61
N GLY A 416 20.40 -5.54 -6.20
CA GLY A 416 21.63 -5.03 -5.63
C GLY A 416 21.73 -3.54 -5.92
N GLY A 417 22.05 -2.74 -4.93
CA GLY A 417 22.23 -1.31 -5.07
C GLY A 417 23.23 -0.76 -4.07
N GLY A 418 23.80 0.39 -4.38
CA GLY A 418 24.66 1.09 -3.45
C GLY A 418 24.94 2.51 -3.88
N ASP A 419 25.32 3.31 -2.89
CA ASP A 419 25.76 4.68 -3.05
C ASP A 419 27.05 4.94 -2.29
N ASP A 420 27.79 5.93 -2.77
CA ASP A 420 28.98 6.49 -2.14
C ASP A 420 28.82 8.00 -2.21
N PHE A 421 28.74 8.62 -1.04
CA PHE A 421 28.42 10.01 -0.82
C PHE A 421 29.50 10.64 0.03
N ASN A 422 30.17 11.69 -0.47
CA ASN A 422 31.20 12.40 0.31
C ASN A 422 31.04 13.90 0.15
N TYR A 423 31.22 14.65 1.24
CA TYR A 423 31.19 16.10 1.22
C TYR A 423 32.18 16.72 2.19
N ASN A 424 32.68 17.90 1.82
CA ASN A 424 33.58 18.70 2.62
C ASN A 424 33.05 20.12 2.71
N MET A 425 32.93 20.65 3.92
CA MET A 425 32.57 22.01 4.24
C MET A 425 33.78 22.68 4.87
N GLU A 426 34.06 23.92 4.49
CA GLU A 426 35.17 24.71 5.05
C GLU A 426 34.70 26.13 5.30
N GLY A 427 34.99 26.68 6.48
CA GLY A 427 34.78 28.10 6.76
C GLY A 427 35.67 28.72 7.77
N GLU A 428 35.72 30.04 7.74
CA GLU A 428 36.58 30.81 8.60
C GLU A 428 35.77 31.62 9.61
N VAL A 429 36.04 31.42 10.90
CA VAL A 429 35.53 32.25 11.98
C VAL A 429 36.68 32.78 12.81
N ALA A 430 36.77 34.11 12.95
CA ALA A 430 37.78 34.77 13.77
C ALA A 430 39.21 34.21 13.55
N ARG A 431 39.56 33.94 12.28
CA ARG A 431 40.87 33.38 11.82
C ARG A 431 41.10 31.88 12.11
N THR A 432 40.06 31.17 12.56
CA THR A 432 40.04 29.72 12.66
C THR A 432 39.27 29.15 11.47
N ILE A 433 39.94 28.32 10.68
CA ILE A 433 39.32 27.53 9.62
C ILE A 433 38.71 26.28 10.25
N ILE A 434 37.43 26.09 10.02
CA ILE A 434 36.63 24.95 10.45
C ILE A 434 36.38 24.10 9.22
N THR A 435 36.91 22.89 9.19
CA THR A 435 36.66 21.91 8.13
C THR A 435 35.79 20.78 8.68
N GLN A 436 34.69 20.48 8.01
CA GLN A 436 33.82 19.34 8.29
C GLN A 436 33.74 18.45 7.05
N SER A 437 34.11 17.19 7.22
CA SER A 437 34.04 16.17 6.19
C SER A 437 33.10 15.07 6.65
N GLU A 438 32.17 14.67 5.79
CA GLU A 438 31.37 13.47 6.00
C GLU A 438 31.42 12.59 4.76
N GLY A 439 31.58 11.29 5.01
CA GLY A 439 31.48 10.25 4.01
C GLY A 439 30.42 9.23 4.44
N GLU A 440 29.62 8.78 3.50
CA GLU A 440 28.66 7.71 3.72
C GLU A 440 28.62 6.79 2.51
N LYS A 441 28.78 5.51 2.76
CA LYS A 441 28.70 4.47 1.74
C LYS A 441 27.69 3.44 2.17
N ASN A 442 26.74 3.18 1.28
CA ASN A 442 25.64 2.28 1.53
C ASN A 442 25.64 1.14 0.50
N GLN A 443 25.33 -0.07 0.97
CA GLN A 443 25.13 -1.24 0.12
C GLN A 443 23.87 -1.96 0.54
N GLN A 444 23.04 -2.34 -0.43
CA GLN A 444 21.81 -3.09 -0.21
C GLN A 444 21.74 -4.26 -1.17
N ILE A 445 21.45 -5.45 -0.63
CA ILE A 445 21.11 -6.65 -1.40
C ILE A 445 19.70 -7.08 -0.99
N GLY A 446 18.91 -7.53 -1.95
CA GLY A 446 17.56 -8.03 -1.74
C GLY A 446 17.29 -9.23 -2.63
N SER A 447 16.62 -10.24 -2.08
CA SER A 447 16.18 -11.40 -2.84
C SER A 447 14.83 -11.92 -2.34
N SER A 448 14.01 -12.42 -3.25
CA SER A 448 12.79 -13.15 -2.88
C SER A 448 12.48 -14.27 -3.86
N ALA A 449 12.02 -15.40 -3.32
CA ALA A 449 11.41 -16.48 -4.06
C ALA A 449 9.96 -16.61 -3.61
N GLN A 450 9.04 -16.66 -4.57
CA GLN A 450 7.61 -16.75 -4.30
C GLN A 450 6.97 -17.85 -5.11
N LEU A 451 6.08 -18.59 -4.46
CA LEU A 451 5.24 -19.60 -5.07
C LEU A 451 3.79 -19.33 -4.71
N SER A 452 2.94 -19.18 -5.72
CA SER A 452 1.51 -19.06 -5.55
C SER A 452 0.82 -20.25 -6.18
N TYR A 453 0.09 -21.01 -5.37
CA TYR A 453 -0.59 -22.22 -5.76
C TYR A 453 -2.11 -22.03 -5.62
N PRO A 454 -2.85 -21.94 -6.74
CA PRO A 454 -4.31 -21.92 -6.71
C PRO A 454 -4.87 -23.34 -6.56
N TRP A 455 -5.77 -23.54 -5.60
CA TRP A 455 -6.47 -24.80 -5.36
C TRP A 455 -7.80 -24.86 -6.12
N ASN A 456 -8.33 -26.08 -6.30
CA ASN A 456 -9.58 -26.29 -7.04
C ASN A 456 -10.81 -25.65 -6.37
N ASN A 457 -10.79 -25.51 -5.05
CA ASN A 457 -11.89 -25.00 -4.22
C ASN A 457 -11.89 -23.47 -4.05
N SER A 458 -11.21 -22.72 -4.93
CA SER A 458 -11.06 -21.27 -4.83
C SER A 458 -10.02 -20.74 -3.85
N ASN A 459 -9.39 -21.62 -3.07
CA ASN A 459 -8.35 -21.20 -2.15
C ASN A 459 -7.04 -20.94 -2.89
N VAL A 460 -6.17 -20.15 -2.26
CA VAL A 460 -4.82 -19.88 -2.78
C VAL A 460 -3.82 -20.00 -1.65
N THR A 461 -2.69 -20.64 -1.91
CA THR A 461 -1.54 -20.64 -1.00
C THR A 461 -0.39 -19.85 -1.60
N ASN A 462 0.11 -18.88 -0.86
CA ASN A 462 1.28 -18.10 -1.21
C ASN A 462 2.41 -18.41 -0.23
N ILE A 463 3.53 -18.90 -0.76
CA ILE A 463 4.77 -19.11 0.00
C ILE A 463 5.77 -18.06 -0.47
N THR A 464 6.33 -17.31 0.45
CA THR A 464 7.37 -16.30 0.19
C THR A 464 8.57 -16.58 1.07
N ALA A 465 9.74 -16.71 0.46
CA ALA A 465 11.03 -16.63 1.13
C ALA A 465 11.73 -15.36 0.67
N ALA A 466 12.25 -14.55 1.59
CA ALA A 466 12.90 -13.28 1.27
C ALA A 466 14.12 -13.08 2.16
N TYR A 467 15.14 -12.44 1.62
CA TYR A 467 16.35 -12.06 2.33
C TYR A 467 16.78 -10.65 1.91
N SER A 468 17.15 -9.84 2.89
CA SER A 468 17.66 -8.49 2.71
C SER A 468 18.92 -8.30 3.53
N TYR A 469 19.94 -7.69 2.93
CA TYR A 469 21.17 -7.27 3.59
C TYR A 469 21.38 -5.78 3.34
N PHE A 470 21.77 -5.03 4.36
CA PHE A 470 22.13 -3.63 4.27
C PHE A 470 23.39 -3.35 5.08
N GLN A 471 24.30 -2.56 4.51
CA GLN A 471 25.51 -2.09 5.19
C GLN A 471 25.65 -0.60 4.96
N GLN A 472 25.84 0.13 6.05
CA GLN A 472 26.15 1.55 6.08
C GLN A 472 27.52 1.75 6.71
N GLU A 473 28.45 2.33 5.96
CA GLU A 473 29.71 2.87 6.47
C GLU A 473 29.55 4.39 6.53
N PHE A 474 29.71 4.99 7.70
CA PHE A 474 29.61 6.44 7.89
C PHE A 474 30.85 6.95 8.62
N SER A 475 31.50 7.95 8.03
CA SER A 475 32.67 8.63 8.58
C SER A 475 32.40 10.13 8.69
N GLU A 476 32.79 10.73 9.80
CA GLU A 476 32.64 12.15 10.09
C GLU A 476 33.94 12.67 10.71
N LYS A 477 34.45 13.78 10.19
CA LYS A 477 35.68 14.42 10.68
C LYS A 477 35.51 15.93 10.75
N ASN A 478 35.76 16.49 11.93
CA ASN A 478 35.78 17.93 12.17
C ASN A 478 37.17 18.37 12.60
N GLU A 479 37.68 19.37 11.90
CA GLU A 479 39.01 19.93 12.08
C GLU A 479 38.92 21.44 12.31
N LEU A 480 39.71 21.93 13.26
CA LEU A 480 39.91 23.34 13.53
C LEU A 480 41.36 23.69 13.25
N TYR A 481 41.59 24.59 12.32
CA TYR A 481 42.91 25.10 11.98
C TYR A 481 43.00 26.59 12.31
N ASN A 482 43.85 26.95 13.27
CA ASN A 482 44.05 28.35 13.62
C ASN A 482 45.17 28.95 12.77
N SER A 483 44.81 29.85 11.85
CA SER A 483 45.75 30.48 10.91
C SER A 483 46.81 31.38 11.57
N ARG A 484 46.63 31.77 12.84
CA ARG A 484 47.62 32.56 13.60
C ARG A 484 48.68 31.69 14.26
N THR A 485 48.27 30.56 14.83
CA THR A 485 49.16 29.68 15.62
C THR A 485 49.67 28.48 14.83
N ASP A 486 49.14 28.26 13.63
CA ASP A 486 49.42 27.09 12.77
C ASP A 486 49.10 25.77 13.48
N ILE A 487 48.08 25.78 14.35
CA ILE A 487 47.65 24.61 15.12
C ILE A 487 46.44 24.00 14.41
N LEU A 488 46.56 22.72 14.05
CA LEU A 488 45.45 21.86 13.62
C LEU A 488 44.96 21.02 14.81
N ARG A 489 43.65 21.07 15.08
CA ARG A 489 43.00 20.28 16.12
C ARG A 489 41.85 19.51 15.50
N ILE A 490 41.89 18.18 15.65
CA ILE A 490 40.74 17.32 15.32
C ILE A 490 39.81 17.35 16.54
N THR A 491 38.65 17.98 16.39
CA THR A 491 37.64 18.03 17.46
C THR A 491 36.71 16.83 17.42
N ARG A 492 36.58 16.21 16.25
CA ARG A 492 35.79 15.02 16.05
C ARG A 492 36.36 14.17 14.94
N HIS A 493 36.43 12.87 15.17
CA HIS A 493 36.63 11.87 14.15
C HIS A 493 35.80 10.68 14.56
N SER A 494 34.76 10.33 13.80
CA SER A 494 33.89 9.21 14.11
C SER A 494 33.69 8.35 12.88
N ASP A 495 34.00 7.08 13.04
CA ASP A 495 33.71 6.05 12.04
C ASP A 495 32.65 5.11 12.62
N SER A 496 31.73 4.69 11.77
CA SER A 496 30.70 3.74 12.14
C SER A 496 30.37 2.81 10.99
N GLU A 497 30.15 1.55 11.34
CA GLU A 497 29.70 0.52 10.42
C GLU A 497 28.44 -0.12 11.01
N ASN A 498 27.34 -0.13 10.24
CA ASN A 498 26.09 -0.74 10.63
C ASN A 498 25.64 -1.75 9.56
N GLN A 499 25.67 -3.03 9.91
CA GLN A 499 25.22 -4.13 9.07
C GLN A 499 23.89 -4.67 9.58
N VAL A 500 22.97 -4.96 8.67
CA VAL A 500 21.63 -5.45 8.98
C VAL A 500 21.23 -6.55 8.01
N ASP A 501 20.84 -7.69 8.57
CA ASP A 501 20.24 -8.81 7.85
C ASP A 501 18.77 -8.99 8.25
N GLU A 502 17.92 -9.28 7.27
CA GLU A 502 16.56 -9.79 7.49
C GLU A 502 16.30 -11.00 6.59
N ALA A 503 16.10 -12.17 7.20
CA ALA A 503 15.61 -13.36 6.53
C ALA A 503 14.16 -13.63 6.95
N ARG A 504 13.28 -13.92 5.98
CA ARG A 504 11.86 -14.15 6.21
C ARG A 504 11.35 -15.31 5.38
N VAL A 505 10.56 -16.18 6.01
CA VAL A 505 9.74 -17.18 5.33
C VAL A 505 8.30 -17.03 5.80
N ASN A 506 7.34 -17.00 4.89
CA ASN A 506 5.92 -16.89 5.21
C ASN A 506 5.10 -17.78 4.27
N ALA A 507 4.24 -18.59 4.85
CA ALA A 507 3.24 -19.39 4.14
C ALA A 507 1.84 -18.88 4.52
N GLU A 508 1.16 -18.28 3.55
CA GLU A 508 -0.17 -17.71 3.69
C GLU A 508 -1.18 -18.54 2.90
N HIS A 509 -2.30 -18.89 3.51
CA HIS A 509 -3.43 -19.55 2.87
C HIS A 509 -4.67 -18.65 2.94
N THR A 510 -5.30 -18.41 1.78
CA THR A 510 -6.57 -17.72 1.67
C THR A 510 -7.69 -18.73 1.48
N PHE A 511 -8.58 -18.83 2.45
CA PHE A 511 -9.85 -19.55 2.37
C PHE A 511 -10.91 -18.63 1.78
N SER A 512 -11.50 -19.03 0.65
CA SER A 512 -12.55 -18.25 -0.02
C SER A 512 -13.92 -18.86 0.25
N PHE A 513 -14.87 -18.05 0.72
CA PHE A 513 -16.24 -18.44 1.02
C PHE A 513 -17.25 -17.71 0.12
N ARG A 514 -18.55 -17.90 0.40
CA ARG A 514 -19.64 -17.29 -0.37
C ARG A 514 -19.64 -15.77 -0.23
N GLU A 515 -20.18 -15.10 -1.24
CA GLU A 515 -20.38 -13.64 -1.25
C GLU A 515 -19.09 -12.83 -1.01
N GLY A 516 -17.93 -13.39 -1.37
CA GLY A 516 -16.64 -12.69 -1.27
C GLY A 516 -16.02 -12.67 0.13
N HIS A 517 -16.61 -13.35 1.11
CA HIS A 517 -16.01 -13.58 2.42
C HIS A 517 -14.71 -14.37 2.30
N LYS A 518 -13.65 -13.91 2.97
CA LYS A 518 -12.34 -14.57 2.97
C LYS A 518 -11.78 -14.64 4.38
N VAL A 519 -11.18 -15.78 4.72
CA VAL A 519 -10.32 -15.91 5.89
C VAL A 519 -8.91 -16.18 5.40
N ILE A 520 -7.96 -15.38 5.86
CA ILE A 520 -6.54 -15.49 5.50
C ILE A 520 -5.80 -15.92 6.76
N ALA A 521 -5.07 -17.03 6.70
CA ALA A 521 -4.25 -17.52 7.80
C ALA A 521 -2.82 -17.72 7.32
N ALA A 522 -1.84 -17.41 8.17
CA ALA A 522 -0.45 -17.64 7.83
C ALA A 522 0.42 -18.03 9.01
N LEU A 523 1.50 -18.72 8.67
CA LEU A 523 2.62 -19.02 9.56
C LEU A 523 3.91 -18.54 8.90
N GLY A 524 4.83 -18.01 9.69
CA GLY A 524 6.09 -17.51 9.20
C GLY A 524 7.17 -17.45 10.27
N MET A 525 8.38 -17.17 9.81
CA MET A 525 9.56 -16.95 10.63
C MET A 525 10.30 -15.73 10.10
N VAL A 526 10.80 -14.90 11.00
CA VAL A 526 11.66 -13.76 10.69
C VAL A 526 12.91 -13.85 11.56
N ARG A 527 14.10 -13.72 10.96
CA ARG A 527 15.36 -13.58 11.66
C ARG A 527 16.00 -12.26 11.25
N ASN A 528 16.31 -11.43 12.22
CA ASN A 528 17.12 -10.24 12.03
C ASN A 528 18.50 -10.45 12.65
N SER A 529 19.55 -9.92 12.02
CA SER A 529 20.89 -9.81 12.60
C SER A 529 21.34 -8.37 12.43
N VAL A 530 21.96 -7.81 13.45
CA VAL A 530 22.48 -6.44 13.38
C VAL A 530 23.86 -6.41 14.02
N GLN A 531 24.80 -5.82 13.31
CA GLN A 531 26.11 -5.45 13.82
C GLN A 531 26.27 -3.93 13.70
N LEU A 532 26.74 -3.30 14.77
CA LEU A 532 27.01 -1.88 14.82
C LEU A 532 28.31 -1.64 15.58
N ASN A 533 29.30 -1.14 14.89
CA ASN A 533 30.56 -0.68 15.47
C ASN A 533 30.65 0.83 15.28
N ARG A 534 30.99 1.56 16.34
CA ARG A 534 31.27 2.99 16.29
C ARG A 534 32.53 3.31 17.08
N THR A 535 33.44 4.01 16.43
CA THR A 535 34.67 4.53 17.01
C THR A 535 34.61 6.04 16.96
N THR A 536 34.97 6.72 18.04
CA THR A 536 35.05 8.19 18.09
C THR A 536 36.38 8.59 18.72
N LEU A 537 37.16 9.44 18.05
CA LEU A 537 38.52 9.84 18.44
C LEU A 537 39.39 8.62 18.79
N GLU A 538 39.34 7.58 17.95
CA GLU A 538 40.08 6.32 18.10
C GLU A 538 39.68 5.46 19.33
N THR A 539 38.61 5.82 20.03
CA THR A 539 38.03 5.02 21.11
C THR A 539 36.73 4.35 20.65
N ASN A 540 36.56 3.05 20.93
CA ASN A 540 35.31 2.35 20.62
C ASN A 540 34.21 2.81 21.59
N THR A 541 33.23 3.54 21.06
CA THR A 541 32.15 4.14 21.84
C THR A 541 30.87 3.30 21.83
N LEU A 542 30.67 2.46 20.81
CA LEU A 542 29.53 1.53 20.73
C LEU A 542 29.93 0.29 19.93
N ASN A 543 29.72 -0.89 20.51
CA ASN A 543 29.84 -2.19 19.82
C ASN A 543 28.60 -3.01 20.16
N TYR A 544 27.85 -3.39 19.13
CA TYR A 544 26.61 -4.13 19.25
C TYR A 544 26.58 -5.22 18.19
N ASP A 545 26.40 -6.47 18.61
CA ASP A 545 26.15 -7.61 17.74
C ASP A 545 25.00 -8.42 18.33
N ARG A 546 23.86 -8.46 17.62
CA ARG A 546 22.69 -9.18 18.11
C ARG A 546 21.84 -9.72 16.98
N SER A 547 21.36 -10.94 17.17
CA SER A 547 20.36 -11.55 16.30
C SER A 547 19.06 -11.81 17.05
N LEU A 548 17.95 -11.69 16.34
CA LEU A 548 16.60 -11.82 16.88
C LEU A 548 15.78 -12.70 15.95
N SER A 549 15.37 -13.88 16.44
CA SER A 549 14.50 -14.80 15.70
C SER A 549 13.07 -14.77 16.24
N ARG A 550 12.10 -14.78 15.33
CA ARG A 550 10.68 -14.65 15.64
C ARG A 550 9.86 -15.66 14.85
N LEU A 551 8.97 -16.36 15.53
CA LEU A 551 7.88 -17.11 14.90
C LEU A 551 6.65 -16.21 14.83
N VAL A 552 5.97 -16.24 13.70
CA VAL A 552 4.83 -15.36 13.43
C VAL A 552 3.65 -16.20 12.98
N ALA A 553 2.48 -15.91 13.54
CA ALA A 553 1.21 -16.42 13.07
C ALA A 553 0.21 -15.28 12.95
N TYR A 554 -0.69 -15.33 11.96
CA TYR A 554 -1.81 -14.40 11.92
C TYR A 554 -3.04 -15.02 11.28
N VAL A 555 -4.20 -14.49 11.67
CA VAL A 555 -5.48 -14.74 11.03
C VAL A 555 -6.14 -13.39 10.74
N GLN A 556 -6.67 -13.24 9.53
CA GLN A 556 -7.38 -12.05 9.07
C GLN A 556 -8.69 -12.49 8.42
N ASP A 557 -9.80 -12.03 8.96
CA ASP A 557 -11.13 -12.16 8.38
C ASP A 557 -11.46 -10.91 7.55
N GLU A 558 -11.93 -11.12 6.31
CA GLU A 558 -12.46 -10.10 5.41
C GLU A 558 -13.92 -10.41 5.11
N LEU A 559 -14.82 -9.75 5.83
CA LEU A 559 -16.26 -10.01 5.81
C LEU A 559 -17.02 -8.87 5.11
N PRO A 560 -17.39 -9.04 3.83
CA PRO A 560 -18.35 -8.16 3.17
C PRO A 560 -19.77 -8.46 3.68
N LEU A 561 -20.41 -7.47 4.30
CA LEU A 561 -21.82 -7.52 4.72
C LEU A 561 -22.66 -6.78 3.68
N GLY A 562 -23.07 -7.52 2.65
CA GLY A 562 -23.76 -6.98 1.48
C GLY A 562 -22.89 -6.01 0.68
N SER A 563 -23.51 -5.05 -0.03
CA SER A 563 -22.78 -4.05 -0.82
C SER A 563 -22.44 -2.78 -0.04
N ILE A 564 -22.83 -2.68 1.24
CA ILE A 564 -22.79 -1.43 2.02
C ILE A 564 -21.60 -1.42 2.98
N LEU A 565 -21.36 -2.50 3.72
CA LEU A 565 -20.35 -2.54 4.78
C LEU A 565 -19.34 -3.64 4.50
N LYS A 566 -18.05 -3.33 4.60
CA LYS A 566 -16.97 -4.31 4.69
C LYS A 566 -16.33 -4.22 6.07
N LEU A 567 -16.31 -5.32 6.81
CA LEU A 567 -15.61 -5.46 8.07
C LEU A 567 -14.38 -6.34 7.89
N ASN A 568 -13.27 -5.91 8.47
CA ASN A 568 -12.03 -6.63 8.49
C ASN A 568 -11.58 -6.75 9.94
N ALA A 569 -11.35 -7.96 10.44
CA ALA A 569 -10.84 -8.20 11.79
C ALA A 569 -9.67 -9.18 11.71
N GLY A 570 -8.58 -8.90 12.42
CA GLY A 570 -7.41 -9.75 12.39
C GLY A 570 -6.62 -9.71 13.68
N VAL A 571 -5.87 -10.77 13.92
CA VAL A 571 -4.92 -10.87 15.02
C VAL A 571 -3.63 -11.45 14.49
N ARG A 572 -2.51 -10.83 14.87
CA ARG A 572 -1.17 -11.34 14.61
C ARG A 572 -0.48 -11.61 15.94
N ALA A 573 0.17 -12.75 16.06
CA ALA A 573 0.99 -13.12 17.20
C ALA A 573 2.44 -13.30 16.74
N SER A 574 3.38 -12.72 17.48
CA SER A 574 4.82 -12.88 17.26
C SER A 574 5.46 -13.42 18.53
N TYR A 575 6.14 -14.56 18.44
CA TYR A 575 6.92 -15.15 19.52
C TYR A 575 8.40 -14.93 19.25
N ILE A 576 9.06 -14.19 20.14
CA ILE A 576 10.51 -14.03 20.12
C ILE A 576 11.14 -15.25 20.80
N THR A 577 12.07 -15.93 20.14
CA THR A 577 12.68 -17.15 20.68
C THR A 577 13.61 -16.91 21.88
N ASP A 578 14.22 -15.74 21.94
CA ASP A 578 15.10 -15.28 23.03
C ASP A 578 14.81 -13.79 23.26
N PRO A 579 14.16 -13.40 24.38
CA PRO A 579 14.05 -14.14 25.65
C PRO A 579 12.86 -15.10 25.82
N GLY A 580 12.02 -15.34 24.79
CA GLY A 580 10.84 -16.22 24.92
C GLY A 580 9.54 -15.47 25.25
N LYS A 581 9.25 -14.37 24.54
CA LYS A 581 8.11 -13.47 24.82
C LYS A 581 7.12 -13.41 23.65
N TRP A 582 5.84 -13.33 23.96
CA TRP A 582 4.75 -13.19 23.00
C TRP A 582 4.30 -11.73 22.88
N TYR A 583 4.02 -11.32 21.64
CA TYR A 583 3.43 -10.03 21.29
C TYR A 583 2.19 -10.28 20.43
N VAL A 584 1.10 -9.59 20.72
CA VAL A 584 -0.20 -9.79 20.05
C VAL A 584 -0.72 -8.46 19.54
N ASP A 585 -1.11 -8.46 18.26
CA ASP A 585 -1.51 -7.29 17.49
C ASP A 585 -2.98 -7.49 17.03
N PRO A 586 -3.98 -7.19 17.87
CA PRO A 586 -5.37 -7.15 17.42
C PRO A 586 -5.63 -5.93 16.54
N ARG A 587 -6.38 -6.12 15.45
CA ARG A 587 -6.66 -5.06 14.46
C ARG A 587 -8.05 -5.20 13.88
N VAL A 588 -8.74 -4.08 13.70
CA VAL A 588 -10.07 -4.02 13.09
C VAL A 588 -10.19 -2.82 12.16
N SER A 589 -10.87 -2.99 11.04
CA SER A 589 -11.24 -1.88 10.16
C SER A 589 -12.62 -2.09 9.53
N ALA A 590 -13.26 -0.98 9.22
CA ALA A 590 -14.59 -0.94 8.61
C ALA A 590 -14.59 0.05 7.44
N SER A 591 -15.22 -0.34 6.34
CA SER A 591 -15.48 0.52 5.19
C SER A 591 -16.97 0.52 4.88
N LEU A 592 -17.60 1.68 5.03
CA LEU A 592 -19.03 1.90 4.82
C LEU A 592 -19.26 2.73 3.55
N ASN A 593 -19.96 2.16 2.57
CA ASN A 593 -20.46 2.87 1.40
C ASN A 593 -21.72 3.66 1.80
N VAL A 594 -21.56 4.92 2.21
CA VAL A 594 -22.67 5.82 2.59
C VAL A 594 -23.55 6.11 1.37
N THR A 595 -22.93 6.35 0.21
CA THR A 595 -23.60 6.44 -1.09
C THR A 595 -22.77 5.72 -2.14
N LYS A 596 -23.17 5.76 -3.42
CA LYS A 596 -22.35 5.22 -4.52
C LYS A 596 -21.05 6.02 -4.74
N GLN A 597 -20.97 7.24 -4.21
CA GLN A 597 -19.86 8.17 -4.40
C GLN A 597 -19.09 8.44 -3.11
N LEU A 598 -19.74 8.33 -1.95
CA LEU A 598 -19.18 8.65 -0.64
C LEU A 598 -18.94 7.39 0.18
N LYS A 599 -17.71 7.27 0.69
CA LYS A 599 -17.25 6.18 1.55
C LYS A 599 -16.78 6.74 2.88
N PHE A 600 -17.09 6.06 3.97
CA PHE A 600 -16.50 6.28 5.28
C PHE A 600 -15.62 5.07 5.62
N ASN A 601 -14.42 5.33 6.13
CA ASN A 601 -13.51 4.28 6.58
C ASN A 601 -13.04 4.58 7.99
N ALA A 602 -12.90 3.53 8.80
CA ALA A 602 -12.29 3.60 10.12
C ALA A 602 -11.40 2.39 10.34
N ALA A 603 -10.32 2.56 11.10
CA ALA A 603 -9.43 1.49 11.50
C ALA A 603 -8.85 1.76 12.89
N TRP A 604 -8.66 0.68 13.64
CA TRP A 604 -7.97 0.66 14.93
C TRP A 604 -7.10 -0.59 15.02
N GLY A 605 -5.92 -0.47 15.64
CA GLY A 605 -5.10 -1.63 15.90
C GLY A 605 -3.86 -1.35 16.71
N ILE A 606 -3.23 -2.43 17.18
CA ILE A 606 -1.93 -2.43 17.85
C ILE A 606 -0.87 -3.03 16.92
N TYR A 607 0.34 -2.49 16.99
CA TYR A 607 1.45 -2.77 16.10
C TYR A 607 2.74 -2.87 16.89
N HIS A 608 3.50 -3.94 16.71
CA HIS A 608 4.83 -4.10 17.30
C HIS A 608 5.94 -4.05 16.25
N GLN A 609 7.09 -3.46 16.61
CA GLN A 609 8.29 -3.39 15.79
C GLN A 609 9.54 -3.80 16.57
N PHE A 610 10.30 -4.73 15.99
CA PHE A 610 11.43 -5.40 16.64
C PHE A 610 12.80 -4.97 16.11
N LEU A 611 12.89 -4.57 14.84
CA LEU A 611 14.09 -3.98 14.25
C LEU A 611 13.84 -2.48 14.12
N VAL A 612 14.55 -1.67 14.89
CA VAL A 612 14.30 -0.24 15.08
C VAL A 612 15.52 0.57 14.63
N LYS A 613 15.32 1.84 14.27
CA LYS A 613 16.43 2.77 14.10
C LYS A 613 16.54 3.61 15.37
N THR A 614 17.62 3.41 16.11
CA THR A 614 17.91 4.18 17.33
C THR A 614 18.78 5.36 16.99
N THR A 615 18.45 6.51 17.57
CA THR A 615 19.25 7.71 17.43
C THR A 615 20.35 7.75 18.48
N VAL A 616 21.60 7.91 18.02
CA VAL A 616 22.75 8.28 18.83
C VAL A 616 22.81 9.80 18.91
N VAL A 617 22.72 10.32 20.12
CA VAL A 617 22.87 11.74 20.45
C VAL A 617 24.28 11.95 20.99
N ASP A 618 25.09 12.74 20.30
CA ASP A 618 26.44 13.02 20.75
C ASP A 618 26.51 14.12 21.83
N SER A 619 27.71 14.43 22.30
CA SER A 619 27.96 15.46 23.32
C SER A 619 27.60 16.89 22.88
N LEU A 620 27.42 17.11 21.57
CA LEU A 620 27.00 18.37 20.97
C LEU A 620 25.51 18.35 20.57
N ASN A 621 24.78 17.31 20.96
CA ASN A 621 23.36 17.12 20.66
C ASN A 621 23.05 16.96 19.16
N ASN A 622 24.01 16.42 18.39
CA ASN A 622 23.79 15.95 17.04
C ASN A 622 23.17 14.54 17.05
N PHE A 623 22.30 14.27 16.08
CA PHE A 623 21.54 13.03 15.97
C PHE A 623 22.05 12.18 14.80
N THR A 624 22.44 10.94 15.05
CA THR A 624 22.78 9.97 13.99
C THR A 624 22.02 8.68 14.23
N ASP A 625 21.28 8.20 13.24
CA ASP A 625 20.41 7.03 13.38
C ASP A 625 21.11 5.75 12.90
N PHE A 626 21.01 4.67 13.67
CA PHE A 626 21.52 3.34 13.33
C PHE A 626 20.46 2.27 13.56
N TRP A 627 20.45 1.24 12.71
CA TRP A 627 19.59 0.07 12.93
C TRP A 627 20.09 -0.74 14.12
N ILE A 628 19.14 -1.23 14.92
CA ILE A 628 19.39 -2.05 16.11
C ILE A 628 18.20 -2.99 16.36
N ASN A 629 18.46 -4.19 16.91
CA ASN A 629 17.39 -5.10 17.33
C ASN A 629 16.90 -4.71 18.73
N ALA A 630 15.60 -4.79 18.95
CA ALA A 630 15.03 -4.75 20.28
C ALA A 630 15.55 -5.94 21.11
N ASP A 631 15.86 -5.68 22.36
CA ASP A 631 16.31 -6.67 23.33
C ASP A 631 15.36 -6.88 24.50
N ASP A 632 14.34 -6.02 24.62
CA ASP A 632 13.35 -6.04 25.70
C ASP A 632 14.00 -5.86 27.09
N GLU A 633 15.23 -5.32 27.12
CA GLU A 633 16.00 -4.95 28.32
C GLU A 633 16.40 -3.46 28.27
N ASN A 634 17.32 -3.08 27.38
CA ASN A 634 17.75 -1.69 27.17
C ASN A 634 17.03 -1.02 26.00
N ILE A 635 16.58 -1.84 25.05
CA ILE A 635 15.94 -1.44 23.80
C ILE A 635 14.60 -2.20 23.73
N PRO A 636 13.51 -1.61 24.26
CA PRO A 636 12.21 -2.24 24.24
C PRO A 636 11.69 -2.44 22.81
N VAL A 637 10.80 -3.41 22.65
CA VAL A 637 10.02 -3.55 21.42
C VAL A 637 9.10 -2.34 21.29
N LEU A 638 9.14 -1.65 20.15
CA LEU A 638 8.24 -0.54 19.90
C LEU A 638 6.80 -1.05 19.85
N ASP A 639 5.95 -0.46 20.69
CA ASP A 639 4.51 -0.70 20.76
C ASP A 639 3.79 0.54 20.26
N ALA A 640 2.89 0.38 19.28
CA ALA A 640 2.09 1.49 18.80
C ALA A 640 0.62 1.15 18.62
N MET A 641 -0.23 2.11 18.97
CA MET A 641 -1.66 2.08 18.69
C MET A 641 -1.96 3.05 17.56
N HIS A 642 -2.71 2.61 16.55
CA HIS A 642 -3.19 3.50 15.47
C HIS A 642 -4.70 3.61 15.53
N THR A 643 -5.21 4.83 15.43
CA THR A 643 -6.63 5.12 15.21
C THR A 643 -6.74 6.02 13.99
N VAL A 644 -7.53 5.60 13.00
CA VAL A 644 -7.67 6.32 11.73
C VAL A 644 -9.15 6.35 11.35
N ALA A 645 -9.65 7.50 10.92
CA ALA A 645 -10.99 7.63 10.35
C ALA A 645 -10.98 8.65 9.21
N GLY A 646 -11.73 8.37 8.15
CA GLY A 646 -11.73 9.25 6.99
C GLY A 646 -12.95 9.08 6.09
N LEU A 647 -13.21 10.14 5.31
CA LEU A 647 -14.24 10.19 4.29
C LEU A 647 -13.58 10.29 2.92
N ALA A 648 -14.15 9.59 1.94
CA ALA A 648 -13.68 9.61 0.57
C ALA A 648 -14.85 9.78 -0.39
N TYR A 649 -14.75 10.76 -1.28
CA TYR A 649 -15.72 11.06 -2.31
C TYR A 649 -15.11 10.85 -3.69
N ASN A 650 -15.80 10.10 -4.54
CA ASN A 650 -15.37 9.84 -5.91
C ASN A 650 -16.54 9.98 -6.90
N HIS A 651 -16.46 10.96 -7.81
CA HIS A 651 -17.47 11.17 -8.84
C HIS A 651 -16.95 11.97 -10.04
N ASN A 652 -17.25 11.54 -11.28
CA ASN A 652 -16.94 12.26 -12.52
C ASN A 652 -15.50 12.81 -12.58
N GLY A 653 -14.51 11.96 -12.30
CA GLY A 653 -13.08 12.32 -12.29
C GLY A 653 -12.63 13.16 -11.09
N TRP A 654 -13.52 13.51 -10.16
CA TRP A 654 -13.13 14.05 -8.85
C TRP A 654 -12.84 12.93 -7.87
N THR A 655 -11.75 13.08 -7.14
CA THR A 655 -11.40 12.29 -5.95
C THR A 655 -11.12 13.28 -4.83
N ALA A 656 -11.91 13.27 -3.77
CA ALA A 656 -11.66 14.05 -2.57
C ALA A 656 -11.59 13.12 -1.37
N SER A 657 -10.66 13.34 -0.46
CA SER A 657 -10.60 12.60 0.81
C SER A 657 -10.13 13.49 1.94
N ILE A 658 -10.67 13.22 3.13
CA ILE A 658 -10.26 13.80 4.39
C ILE A 658 -10.06 12.66 5.39
N GLU A 659 -8.93 12.62 6.06
CA GLU A 659 -8.56 11.52 6.95
C GLU A 659 -7.88 12.07 8.21
N GLY A 660 -8.46 11.79 9.37
CA GLY A 660 -7.87 12.08 10.67
C GLY A 660 -7.17 10.85 11.24
N TYR A 661 -6.08 11.06 11.95
CA TYR A 661 -5.33 9.99 12.58
C TYR A 661 -4.81 10.40 13.97
N TYR A 662 -4.68 9.40 14.84
CA TYR A 662 -4.06 9.49 16.15
C TYR A 662 -3.22 8.24 16.39
N LYS A 663 -1.94 8.45 16.72
CA LYS A 663 -0.96 7.39 16.96
C LYS A 663 -0.24 7.64 18.27
N THR A 664 -0.05 6.59 19.05
CA THR A 664 0.85 6.60 20.22
C THR A 664 1.89 5.52 20.02
N THR A 665 3.14 5.82 20.37
CA THR A 665 4.27 4.88 20.26
C THR A 665 5.02 4.89 21.58
N ASN A 666 5.17 3.72 22.21
CA ASN A 666 5.99 3.50 23.39
C ASN A 666 7.29 2.79 23.02
N GLY A 667 8.30 2.88 23.87
CA GLY A 667 9.59 2.21 23.66
C GLY A 667 10.54 2.93 22.70
N LEU A 668 10.33 4.23 22.42
CA LEU A 668 11.33 5.00 21.66
C LEU A 668 12.67 4.91 22.39
N THR A 669 13.76 4.72 21.66
CA THR A 669 15.07 4.53 22.28
C THR A 669 16.08 5.53 21.71
N ARG A 670 16.88 6.14 22.59
CA ARG A 670 18.00 7.01 22.22
C ARG A 670 19.23 6.64 23.02
N TYR A 671 20.36 6.53 22.34
CA TYR A 671 21.66 6.42 23.00
C TYR A 671 22.24 7.81 23.17
N TYR A 672 22.51 8.24 24.41
CA TYR A 672 23.25 9.47 24.65
C TYR A 672 24.72 9.13 24.88
N ALA A 673 25.62 9.84 24.19
CA ALA A 673 27.03 9.84 24.55
C ALA A 673 27.21 10.63 25.86
N GLU A 674 28.24 10.26 26.63
CA GLU A 674 28.56 10.94 27.89
C GLU A 674 28.73 12.45 27.65
N ASN A 675 28.04 13.25 28.44
CA ASN A 675 28.17 14.69 28.42
C ASN A 675 27.94 15.27 29.82
N LYS A 676 28.01 16.60 29.96
CA LYS A 676 27.84 17.26 31.26
C LYS A 676 26.46 17.05 31.92
N ARG A 677 25.46 16.55 31.19
CA ARG A 677 24.06 16.41 31.62
C ARG A 677 23.62 14.96 31.78
N PHE A 678 24.19 14.02 31.04
CA PHE A 678 23.74 12.64 30.96
C PHE A 678 24.92 11.67 30.92
N ASP A 679 24.77 10.56 31.65
CA ASP A 679 25.67 9.41 31.52
C ASP A 679 25.44 8.71 30.18
N ALA A 680 26.49 8.08 29.65
CA ALA A 680 26.39 7.31 28.42
C ALA A 680 25.43 6.13 28.59
N GLY A 681 24.46 5.99 27.70
CA GLY A 681 23.51 4.87 27.78
C GLY A 681 22.26 5.04 26.93
N PHE A 682 21.44 3.98 26.90
CA PHE A 682 20.13 3.99 26.25
C PHE A 682 19.06 4.54 27.20
N TYR A 683 18.21 5.42 26.65
CA TYR A 683 17.08 6.01 27.35
C TYR A 683 15.80 5.76 26.57
N GLU A 684 14.78 5.31 27.30
CA GLU A 684 13.45 5.06 26.77
C GLU A 684 12.61 6.36 26.75
N GLY A 685 11.80 6.51 25.72
CA GLY A 685 10.83 7.58 25.56
C GLY A 685 9.53 7.11 24.92
N LYS A 686 8.61 8.06 24.78
CA LYS A 686 7.30 7.86 24.15
C LYS A 686 7.07 8.93 23.10
N ALA A 687 6.29 8.61 22.09
CA ALA A 687 5.81 9.57 21.11
C ALA A 687 4.30 9.50 20.94
N ARG A 688 3.74 10.62 20.50
CA ARG A 688 2.38 10.70 20.01
C ARG A 688 2.35 11.54 18.75
N THR A 689 1.55 11.13 17.78
CA THR A 689 1.40 11.84 16.53
C THR A 689 -0.06 11.89 16.14
N TYR A 690 -0.55 13.07 15.82
CA TYR A 690 -1.94 13.25 15.42
C TYR A 690 -2.08 14.35 14.40
N GLY A 691 -3.12 14.25 13.59
CA GLY A 691 -3.26 15.15 12.47
C GLY A 691 -4.39 14.82 11.53
N MET A 692 -4.35 15.50 10.39
CA MET A 692 -5.36 15.39 9.35
C MET A 692 -4.75 15.56 7.97
N ASP A 693 -5.14 14.69 7.06
CA ASP A 693 -4.79 14.73 5.65
C ASP A 693 -6.02 15.12 4.82
N VAL A 694 -5.84 16.07 3.91
CA VAL A 694 -6.84 16.45 2.91
C VAL A 694 -6.23 16.24 1.53
N PHE A 695 -6.97 15.58 0.64
CA PHE A 695 -6.57 15.36 -0.73
C PHE A 695 -7.72 15.68 -1.67
N LEU A 696 -7.43 16.45 -2.71
CA LEU A 696 -8.38 16.76 -3.76
C LEU A 696 -7.69 16.60 -5.11
N LYS A 697 -8.28 15.80 -5.98
CA LYS A 697 -7.79 15.57 -7.33
C LYS A 697 -8.93 15.70 -8.33
N LYS A 698 -8.60 16.28 -9.48
CA LYS A 698 -9.46 16.33 -10.65
C LYS A 698 -8.74 15.74 -11.87
N GLU A 699 -9.35 14.72 -12.45
CA GLU A 699 -9.06 14.21 -13.77
C GLU A 699 -10.08 14.75 -14.78
N TYR A 700 -9.59 15.22 -15.91
CA TYR A 700 -10.43 15.60 -17.04
C TYR A 700 -9.73 15.29 -18.36
N LYS A 701 -10.25 14.30 -19.09
CA LYS A 701 -9.64 13.78 -20.32
C LYS A 701 -8.20 13.31 -20.08
N ARG A 702 -7.22 14.09 -20.55
CA ARG A 702 -5.79 13.84 -20.37
C ARG A 702 -5.15 14.76 -19.33
N HIS A 703 -5.89 15.72 -18.77
CA HIS A 703 -5.39 16.64 -17.77
C HIS A 703 -5.62 16.08 -16.37
N MET A 704 -4.73 16.43 -15.46
CA MET A 704 -4.81 16.04 -14.07
C MET A 704 -4.27 17.16 -13.20
N ALA A 705 -4.93 17.43 -12.09
CA ALA A 705 -4.40 18.30 -11.05
C ALA A 705 -4.80 17.74 -9.69
N TRP A 706 -3.92 17.85 -8.71
CA TRP A 706 -4.23 17.51 -7.33
C TRP A 706 -3.58 18.47 -6.33
N VAL A 707 -4.22 18.50 -5.17
CA VAL A 707 -3.84 19.26 -3.99
C VAL A 707 -3.82 18.29 -2.82
N SER A 708 -2.72 18.31 -2.07
CA SER A 708 -2.56 17.54 -0.84
C SER A 708 -2.22 18.52 0.28
N TYR A 709 -2.93 18.45 1.40
CA TYR A 709 -2.62 19.21 2.61
C TYR A 709 -2.52 18.26 3.78
N SER A 710 -1.46 18.40 4.59
CA SER A 710 -1.23 17.58 5.78
C SER A 710 -1.02 18.51 6.98
N TYR A 711 -1.81 18.30 8.02
CA TYR A 711 -1.56 18.82 9.36
C TYR A 711 -1.00 17.66 10.20
N CYS A 712 0.17 17.85 10.82
CA CYS A 712 0.86 16.80 11.58
C CYS A 712 1.52 17.40 12.83
N GLN A 713 0.98 17.07 14.01
CA GLN A 713 1.63 17.34 15.28
C GLN A 713 2.30 16.05 15.74
N ALA A 714 3.64 16.02 15.75
CA ALA A 714 4.43 14.85 16.13
C ALA A 714 5.29 15.23 17.31
N GLU A 715 5.10 14.55 18.44
CA GLU A 715 5.67 14.94 19.71
C GLU A 715 6.31 13.75 20.41
N GLU A 716 7.35 14.03 21.20
CA GLU A 716 8.14 13.07 21.94
C GLU A 716 8.30 13.47 23.39
N HIS A 717 8.49 12.48 24.26
CA HIS A 717 8.77 12.68 25.66
C HIS A 717 9.82 11.67 26.11
N PHE A 718 10.95 12.16 26.60
CA PHE A 718 12.00 11.37 27.23
C PHE A 718 12.16 11.84 28.68
N PRO A 719 11.95 10.96 29.67
CA PRO A 719 12.05 11.32 31.09
C PRO A 719 13.41 11.90 31.50
N VAL A 720 14.47 11.57 30.75
CA VAL A 720 15.84 12.05 30.96
C VAL A 720 15.94 13.57 31.01
N TYR A 721 15.02 14.30 30.37
CA TYR A 721 15.05 15.77 30.35
C TYR A 721 14.42 16.43 31.59
N TRP A 722 13.98 15.67 32.60
CA TRP A 722 13.36 16.18 33.84
C TRP A 722 12.12 17.06 33.60
N ARG A 723 11.55 16.99 32.40
CA ARG A 723 10.36 17.73 31.96
C ARG A 723 9.23 16.74 31.79
N GLU A 724 8.11 16.96 32.47
CA GLU A 724 6.93 16.07 32.38
C GLU A 724 6.12 16.23 31.08
N TYR A 725 6.47 17.18 30.20
CA TYR A 725 5.69 17.48 29.01
C TYR A 725 6.33 16.94 27.72
N TYR A 726 5.50 16.82 26.69
CA TYR A 726 5.91 16.43 25.33
C TYR A 726 6.53 17.62 24.60
N LEU A 727 7.63 17.38 23.88
CA LEU A 727 8.29 18.33 23.00
C LEU A 727 7.98 17.98 21.55
N PRO A 728 7.96 18.95 20.61
CA PRO A 728 7.96 18.65 19.18
C PRO A 728 9.06 17.65 18.85
N ALA A 729 8.72 16.62 18.06
CA ALA A 729 9.68 15.70 17.51
C ALA A 729 10.56 16.44 16.48
N PRO A 730 11.84 16.08 16.33
CA PRO A 730 12.74 16.74 15.39
C PRO A 730 12.17 16.83 13.96
N GLN A 731 11.60 15.73 13.45
CA GLN A 731 11.03 15.64 12.10
C GLN A 731 9.64 16.29 11.93
N GLN A 732 9.13 16.99 12.95
CA GLN A 732 7.78 17.55 12.90
C GLN A 732 7.69 18.66 11.84
N GLN A 733 6.85 18.44 10.83
CA GLN A 733 6.39 19.48 9.90
C GLN A 733 4.90 19.69 10.09
N LYS A 734 4.53 20.81 10.71
CA LYS A 734 3.16 21.02 11.21
C LYS A 734 2.14 21.22 10.11
N HIS A 735 2.47 22.03 9.12
CA HIS A 735 1.64 22.29 7.95
C HIS A 735 2.43 22.04 6.68
N GLU A 736 1.88 21.20 5.81
CA GLU A 736 2.47 20.94 4.51
C GLU A 736 1.39 20.99 3.41
N LEU A 737 1.60 21.85 2.40
CA LEU A 737 0.74 22.00 1.24
C LEU A 737 1.50 21.58 -0.02
N LYS A 738 0.86 20.75 -0.86
CA LYS A 738 1.44 20.25 -2.10
C LYS A 738 0.45 20.40 -3.23
N LEU A 739 0.91 20.93 -4.33
CA LEU A 739 0.15 21.10 -5.56
C LEU A 739 0.89 20.37 -6.67
N ALA A 740 0.17 19.68 -7.54
CA ALA A 740 0.76 19.18 -8.77
C ALA A 740 -0.27 19.16 -9.90
N GLY A 741 0.22 19.41 -11.10
CA GLY A 741 -0.61 19.53 -12.30
C GLY A 741 0.09 18.94 -13.52
N ILE A 742 -0.69 18.31 -14.38
CA ILE A 742 -0.30 17.76 -15.67
C ILE A 742 -1.30 18.28 -16.71
N LEU A 743 -0.80 19.04 -17.67
CA LEU A 743 -1.55 19.59 -18.79
C LEU A 743 -1.03 18.98 -20.10
N ASN A 744 -1.92 18.26 -20.79
CA ASN A 744 -1.55 17.52 -21.98
C ASN A 744 -2.14 18.15 -23.23
N TYR A 745 -1.28 18.58 -24.15
CA TYR A 745 -1.66 19.16 -25.43
C TYR A 745 -0.98 18.40 -26.57
N LYS A 746 -1.77 17.60 -27.29
CA LYS A 746 -1.29 16.70 -28.36
C LYS A 746 -0.17 15.78 -27.86
N SER A 747 1.06 16.00 -28.34
CA SER A 747 2.28 15.26 -27.97
C SER A 747 3.09 15.94 -26.87
N PHE A 748 2.70 17.13 -26.44
CA PHE A 748 3.34 17.89 -25.38
C PHE A 748 2.63 17.67 -24.04
N TYR A 749 3.41 17.43 -23.01
CA TYR A 749 2.97 17.22 -21.64
C TYR A 749 3.68 18.27 -20.79
N PHE A 750 2.92 19.22 -20.27
CA PHE A 750 3.40 20.22 -19.33
C PHE A 750 3.08 19.74 -17.94
N SER A 751 4.02 19.85 -17.00
CA SER A 751 3.75 19.54 -15.61
C SER A 751 4.42 20.52 -14.67
N SER A 752 3.86 20.63 -13.47
CA SER A 752 4.46 21.43 -12.40
C SER A 752 4.05 20.86 -11.05
N SER A 753 4.92 21.02 -10.07
CA SER A 753 4.65 20.69 -8.68
C SER A 753 5.15 21.79 -7.75
N TYR A 754 4.39 22.10 -6.71
CA TYR A 754 4.75 23.05 -5.69
C TYR A 754 4.63 22.41 -4.30
N VAL A 755 5.62 22.60 -3.45
CA VAL A 755 5.63 22.14 -2.06
C VAL A 755 5.88 23.34 -1.16
N TYR A 756 5.04 23.48 -0.14
CA TYR A 756 5.20 24.42 0.96
C TYR A 756 5.17 23.67 2.29
N GLY A 757 6.14 23.92 3.17
CA GLY A 757 6.17 23.45 4.55
C GLY A 757 6.31 24.64 5.50
N SER A 758 5.60 24.64 6.63
CA SER A 758 5.67 25.71 7.64
C SER A 758 7.03 25.87 8.29
N GLY A 759 7.80 24.78 8.41
CA GLY A 759 9.10 24.74 9.09
C GLY A 759 9.18 23.60 10.13
N PHE A 760 10.32 23.47 10.81
CA PHE A 760 10.60 22.44 11.82
C PHE A 760 10.76 23.07 13.22
N GLU A 761 9.67 23.12 13.99
CA GLU A 761 9.56 23.83 15.29
C GLU A 761 10.61 23.43 16.34
N ARG A 762 11.14 22.19 16.32
CA ARG A 762 12.18 21.71 17.25
C ARG A 762 13.45 22.59 17.19
N PHE A 763 13.72 23.16 16.03
CA PHE A 763 14.89 23.98 15.75
C PHE A 763 14.59 25.47 15.84
N ASP A 764 13.51 25.88 16.51
CA ASP A 764 13.27 27.28 16.91
C ASP A 764 14.23 27.68 18.06
N ILE A 765 15.51 27.52 17.80
CA ILE A 765 16.61 28.07 18.58
C ILE A 765 17.02 29.30 17.78
N GLU A 766 16.75 30.50 18.30
CA GLU A 766 17.47 31.68 17.86
C GLU A 766 18.93 31.44 18.23
N THR A 767 19.76 31.15 17.22
CA THR A 767 21.20 31.20 17.40
C THR A 767 21.57 32.61 17.88
N GLU A 768 22.65 32.78 18.64
CA GLU A 768 23.09 34.12 19.05
C GLU A 768 23.39 35.05 17.84
N SER A 769 23.49 34.49 16.63
CA SER A 769 23.54 35.22 15.36
C SER A 769 22.19 35.75 14.84
N GLY A 770 21.09 35.55 15.56
CA GLY A 770 19.73 35.97 15.19
C GLY A 770 19.09 35.18 14.04
N LYS A 771 19.69 34.03 13.66
CA LYS A 771 19.21 33.22 12.53
C LYS A 771 18.20 32.19 13.00
N LYS A 772 16.96 32.33 12.53
CA LYS A 772 15.92 31.32 12.74
C LYS A 772 16.16 30.14 11.81
N LEU A 773 16.40 28.96 12.40
CA LEU A 773 16.54 27.70 11.67
C LEU A 773 15.17 27.12 11.27
N ASP A 774 14.10 27.55 11.95
CA ASP A 774 12.72 27.25 11.59
C ASP A 774 12.22 28.13 10.43
N GLN A 775 12.72 27.85 9.22
CA GLN A 775 12.29 28.57 8.00
C GLN A 775 11.26 27.77 7.19
N PRO A 776 10.25 28.43 6.61
CA PRO A 776 9.31 27.77 5.72
C PRO A 776 9.98 27.22 4.47
N TYR A 777 9.74 25.94 4.17
CA TYR A 777 10.18 25.30 2.93
C TYR A 777 9.27 25.70 1.78
N LYS A 778 9.84 26.06 0.62
CA LYS A 778 9.11 26.38 -0.62
C LYS A 778 9.87 25.81 -1.81
N ARG A 779 9.24 25.02 -2.66
CA ARG A 779 9.87 24.55 -3.90
C ARG A 779 8.85 24.44 -5.02
N LEU A 780 9.13 25.10 -6.14
CA LEU A 780 8.38 24.98 -7.39
C LEU A 780 9.23 24.25 -8.42
N ASP A 781 8.73 23.15 -8.95
CA ASP A 781 9.34 22.44 -10.06
C ASP A 781 8.42 22.49 -11.29
N ALA A 782 9.00 22.48 -12.48
CA ALA A 782 8.26 22.48 -13.74
C ALA A 782 8.95 21.60 -14.79
N SER A 783 8.16 20.96 -15.67
CA SER A 783 8.69 20.21 -16.80
C SER A 783 7.83 20.29 -18.05
N LEU A 784 8.50 20.06 -19.19
CA LEU A 784 7.91 19.90 -20.50
C LEU A 784 8.45 18.60 -21.11
N VAL A 785 7.55 17.69 -21.46
CA VAL A 785 7.87 16.42 -22.11
C VAL A 785 7.19 16.34 -23.48
N TYR A 786 7.97 16.00 -24.50
CA TYR A 786 7.51 15.78 -25.87
C TYR A 786 7.60 14.28 -26.22
N LYS A 787 6.46 13.69 -26.58
CA LYS A 787 6.38 12.28 -26.99
C LYS A 787 6.24 12.15 -28.51
N PHE A 788 7.11 11.36 -29.11
CA PHE A 788 7.16 11.11 -30.56
C PHE A 788 7.45 9.64 -30.87
N LYS A 789 7.21 9.20 -32.10
CA LYS A 789 7.40 7.80 -32.52
C LYS A 789 8.21 7.74 -33.84
N PRO A 790 9.56 7.78 -33.79
CA PRO A 790 10.37 7.62 -34.99
C PRO A 790 10.33 6.15 -35.45
N GLY A 791 9.50 5.87 -36.46
CA GLY A 791 9.31 4.50 -36.96
C GLY A 791 8.57 3.62 -35.95
N LYS A 792 9.23 2.55 -35.48
CA LYS A 792 8.68 1.60 -34.49
C LYS A 792 9.06 1.93 -33.04
N VAL A 793 9.97 2.87 -32.83
CA VAL A 793 10.48 3.26 -31.51
C VAL A 793 9.50 4.27 -30.90
N LYS A 794 9.20 4.13 -29.60
CA LYS A 794 8.53 5.20 -28.84
C LYS A 794 9.62 6.03 -28.17
N ALA A 795 9.57 7.34 -28.34
CA ALA A 795 10.58 8.25 -27.80
C ALA A 795 9.92 9.37 -26.99
N GLU A 796 10.57 9.76 -25.91
CA GLU A 796 10.19 10.87 -25.04
C GLU A 796 11.43 11.74 -24.85
N ALA A 797 11.34 13.04 -25.13
CA ALA A 797 12.38 14.01 -24.83
C ALA A 797 11.78 15.08 -23.93
N GLY A 798 12.52 15.53 -22.92
CA GLY A 798 11.97 16.52 -22.00
C GLY A 798 13.01 17.41 -21.35
N ILE A 799 12.51 18.55 -20.87
CA ILE A 799 13.24 19.54 -20.07
C ILE A 799 12.50 19.66 -18.75
N SER A 800 13.23 19.60 -17.64
CA SER A 800 12.73 19.88 -16.31
C SER A 800 13.57 20.93 -15.64
N VAL A 801 12.96 21.77 -14.82
CA VAL A 801 13.64 22.74 -13.97
C VAL A 801 13.16 22.50 -12.55
N LEU A 802 14.08 22.08 -11.68
CA LEU A 802 13.84 21.93 -10.26
C LEU A 802 14.17 23.24 -9.55
N ASN A 803 13.37 23.60 -8.54
CA ASN A 803 13.47 24.84 -7.78
C ASN A 803 13.51 26.08 -8.70
N VAL A 804 12.48 26.24 -9.54
CA VAL A 804 12.28 27.36 -10.48
C VAL A 804 12.37 28.73 -9.78
N LEU A 805 11.91 28.81 -8.52
CA LEU A 805 11.94 30.05 -7.74
C LEU A 805 13.33 30.36 -7.16
N ASN A 806 14.28 29.42 -7.27
CA ASN A 806 15.60 29.49 -6.65
C ASN A 806 15.54 29.94 -5.19
N THR A 807 14.58 29.39 -4.43
CA THR A 807 14.43 29.64 -3.00
C THR A 807 15.47 28.83 -2.23
N ASP A 808 16.14 29.48 -1.29
CA ASP A 808 17.08 28.85 -0.37
C ASP A 808 16.30 28.04 0.67
N ASN A 809 16.37 26.72 0.57
CA ASN A 809 15.75 25.83 1.55
C ASN A 809 16.84 25.02 2.25
N ILE A 810 16.58 24.59 3.48
CA ILE A 810 17.53 23.81 4.28
C ILE A 810 17.18 22.32 4.19
N LYS A 811 18.19 21.46 4.03
CA LYS A 811 18.03 20.01 4.18
C LYS A 811 18.03 19.62 5.65
N TYR A 812 17.00 18.91 6.06
CA TYR A 812 16.80 18.55 7.47
C TYR A 812 17.88 17.60 8.01
N SER A 813 18.35 16.65 7.19
CA SER A 813 19.28 15.59 7.63
C SER A 813 20.67 16.09 8.01
N ASN A 814 21.02 17.34 7.68
CA ASN A 814 22.40 17.85 7.77
C ASN A 814 22.52 19.01 8.76
N LEU A 815 21.54 19.21 9.65
CA LEU A 815 21.66 20.16 10.74
C LEU A 815 22.62 19.59 11.80
N ARG A 816 23.79 20.22 11.92
CA ARG A 816 24.85 19.85 12.87
C ARG A 816 25.29 21.04 13.69
N LEU A 817 25.62 20.79 14.94
CA LEU A 817 26.17 21.73 15.90
C LEU A 817 27.65 21.41 16.09
N SER A 818 28.50 22.43 15.96
CA SER A 818 29.95 22.38 16.20
C SER A 818 30.35 23.46 17.22
N SER A 819 31.40 23.23 18.01
CA SER A 819 31.88 24.18 19.02
C SER A 819 33.37 24.51 18.81
N THR A 820 33.76 25.76 19.07
CA THR A 820 35.18 26.19 19.12
C THR A 820 35.53 26.71 20.53
N ASP A 821 36.82 26.71 20.91
CA ASP A 821 37.24 27.07 22.27
C ASP A 821 36.85 28.50 22.71
N ASP A 822 36.59 29.42 21.77
CA ASP A 822 36.30 30.83 22.03
C ASP A 822 34.90 31.31 21.54
N LEU A 823 34.06 30.44 20.96
CA LEU A 823 32.72 30.79 20.45
C LEU A 823 31.66 29.71 20.73
N ASP A 824 30.44 30.17 20.99
CA ASP A 824 29.24 29.35 21.06
C ASP A 824 28.93 28.60 19.75
N VAL A 825 28.04 27.62 19.88
CA VAL A 825 27.67 26.61 18.89
C VAL A 825 27.48 27.18 17.48
N VAL A 826 28.30 26.73 16.52
CA VAL A 826 28.15 27.00 15.09
C VAL A 826 27.20 25.96 14.48
N GLY A 827 26.09 26.43 13.92
CA GLY A 827 25.17 25.61 13.14
C GLY A 827 25.70 25.40 11.73
N VAL A 828 25.99 24.16 11.37
CA VAL A 828 26.33 23.73 10.02
C VAL A 828 25.09 23.13 9.37
N TYR A 829 24.76 23.57 8.16
CA TYR A 829 23.59 23.10 7.43
C TYR A 829 23.90 23.02 5.93
N ALA A 830 23.19 22.13 5.22
CA ALA A 830 23.32 21.97 3.77
C ALA A 830 22.11 22.55 3.03
N ASP A 831 22.38 23.27 1.95
CA ASP A 831 21.33 23.78 1.07
C ASP A 831 20.59 22.64 0.36
N ALA A 832 19.28 22.80 0.24
CA ALA A 832 18.41 22.02 -0.61
C ALA A 832 18.76 22.17 -2.10
N VAL A 833 18.08 21.42 -2.98
CA VAL A 833 18.22 21.53 -4.43
C VAL A 833 18.05 22.99 -4.88
N SER A 834 19.12 23.60 -5.38
CA SER A 834 19.11 24.92 -6.02
C SER A 834 18.42 24.86 -7.38
N PHE A 835 18.25 26.00 -8.05
CA PHE A 835 17.79 26.02 -9.45
C PHE A 835 18.59 25.02 -10.31
N THR A 836 17.93 23.97 -10.79
CA THR A 836 18.57 22.84 -11.46
C THR A 836 17.82 22.50 -12.75
N PRO A 837 18.32 22.94 -13.91
CA PRO A 837 17.80 22.47 -15.20
C PRO A 837 18.28 21.04 -15.47
N ALA A 838 17.41 20.23 -16.05
CA ALA A 838 17.69 18.86 -16.43
C ALA A 838 17.08 18.54 -17.80
N LEU A 839 17.84 17.80 -18.60
CA LEU A 839 17.39 17.27 -19.88
C LEU A 839 17.32 15.75 -19.79
N PHE A 840 16.40 15.16 -20.54
CA PHE A 840 16.35 13.71 -20.69
C PHE A 840 15.85 13.27 -22.06
N LEU A 841 16.29 12.07 -22.44
CA LEU A 841 15.83 11.32 -23.60
C LEU A 841 15.55 9.88 -23.18
N LYS A 842 14.36 9.41 -23.51
CA LYS A 842 13.92 8.04 -23.27
C LYS A 842 13.48 7.39 -24.58
N LEU A 843 13.94 6.16 -24.80
CA LEU A 843 13.64 5.35 -25.97
C LEU A 843 13.08 4.00 -25.50
N GLU A 844 11.99 3.55 -26.11
CA GLU A 844 11.35 2.26 -25.86
C GLU A 844 11.16 1.51 -27.19
N PHE A 845 11.63 0.27 -27.23
CA PHE A 845 11.68 -0.60 -28.40
C PHE A 845 10.76 -1.82 -28.26
#